data_AF-A0A4S4KJS2-F1
#
_entry.id   AF-A0A4S4KJS2-F1
#
_cell.length_a   1.000
_cell.length_b   1.000
_cell.length_c   1.000
_cell.angle_alpha   90.00
_cell.angle_beta   90.00
_cell.angle_gamma   90.00
#
_symmetry.space_group_name_H-M   'P 1'
#
loop_
_entity.id
_entity.type
_entity.pdbx_description
1 polymer ?
#
loop_
_entity_poly.entity_id
_entity_poly.type
_entity_poly.pdbx_seq_one_letter_code
_entity_poly.pdbx_strand_id
1 'polypeptide(L)'
;MSAAQSDLALKQLRGSSGTNTPRHLAAPGSSLDAILTESDKPLIAVDMDDVLSQTNQAVANWHNDAYGTNLTLDHFYYYYYWKNPGWGTPDETFRKVEEFYATDYLDKALPVEGAKEGLQKLRDLGFRMVVVTARQRRELDRSMRWLETHFSGVFEDMICTGQSQETLAEKSEVLTKLSKADVCLKLKAKVLIDDSLENALKCALHPQPTPVLLFGNNAWNQRESKYGDMKEEVSFEERLKKEGGREFWKEENVKIPEGVPLTRVTDWTGVVQWVEAALQEDELSFLSQELVSSLSGPESRPTLLEDIETLHRNLKELNSVKAYIQVIAQALQFKGSAVTCAQSSVSAFDSIAQYEELQQFIASVSEACSEAGDAAGQQKLHLVAFLEDIGGQTWLDIKAVFISSLLEAAEKIQWPLPVDYLAATVDDRKAFEAAFYDLLKLQSIGEKLHASTPYMKSEKDGLYPLQALVQSISLRFKYHFEGTRQTNRLDKPEWYFTHVLNASHEHRAFMENIVQRLLSSTEYRHIIAWREFTYLLLPLLHRKLRRTVPALVPHPPILAHTIYQALSFDSALREEGFEIRGTSATASKGKDGKQEEKEQKWEGVSEVILGRREWFEAWMEGERVFAMDQYMEIISAQDAWLIIDDTGDDDESVIDRELKPTNSARRVKALVEQVTDRYSPLPQFVHRTRFMIVVQLPILESYHARISSSLDAFETLSSTFMRAVPGALGSDPARPGDPKRLTSGVDGVQRLCKALVSAKYLAVAMEAWGEDLFFLELWSEINRKAALRSRAEAAVSLPDPKGAEDDVPEGTIFEELVVQYGKLVGRAEEMIVHTVCSEVESSLRAHLISGNSTWAINTGWQC
;
A
#
# COMPACT_ATOMS: atom_id res chain seq x y z
N MET A 1 24.64 34.75 6.91
CA MET A 1 25.90 34.13 6.44
C MET A 1 25.55 33.22 5.26
N SER A 2 26.35 33.18 4.20
CA SER A 2 25.95 32.46 2.97
C SER A 2 25.99 30.94 3.19
N ALA A 3 25.13 30.20 2.49
CA ALA A 3 25.06 28.73 2.53
C ALA A 3 26.40 28.03 2.23
N ALA A 4 27.36 28.74 1.63
CA ALA A 4 28.70 28.24 1.37
C ALA A 4 29.62 28.25 2.61
N GLN A 5 29.34 29.08 3.63
CA GLN A 5 30.10 29.10 4.88
C GLN A 5 29.66 28.00 5.85
N SER A 6 28.38 27.59 5.84
CA SER A 6 27.87 26.46 6.64
C SER A 6 28.44 25.11 6.15
N ASP A 7 28.53 24.91 4.84
CA ASP A 7 29.12 23.69 4.25
C ASP A 7 30.61 23.52 4.56
N LEU A 8 31.34 24.62 4.74
CA LEU A 8 32.77 24.59 5.06
C LEU A 8 33.02 24.28 6.55
N ALA A 9 32.16 24.75 7.45
CA ALA A 9 32.20 24.42 8.88
C ALA A 9 31.81 22.96 9.14
N LEU A 10 30.80 22.45 8.43
CA LEU A 10 30.32 21.05 8.53
C LEU A 10 31.37 20.01 8.09
N LYS A 11 32.30 20.38 7.20
CA LYS A 11 33.40 19.48 6.78
C LYS A 11 34.48 19.29 7.85
N GLN A 12 34.62 20.22 8.81
CA GLN A 12 35.66 20.15 9.85
C GLN A 12 35.22 19.35 11.09
N LEU A 13 33.93 19.08 11.28
CA LEU A 13 33.37 18.39 12.46
C LEU A 13 33.19 16.86 12.29
N ARG A 14 33.60 16.28 11.15
CA ARG A 14 33.48 14.82 10.92
C ARG A 14 34.60 14.05 11.63
N GLY A 15 34.34 13.59 12.85
CA GLY A 15 35.16 12.59 13.54
C GLY A 15 35.07 11.21 12.86
N SER A 16 36.07 10.36 13.09
CA SER A 16 36.27 9.07 12.39
C SER A 16 35.19 7.99 12.64
N SER A 17 34.19 8.24 13.50
CA SER A 17 33.07 7.33 13.79
C SER A 17 31.69 7.82 13.32
N GLY A 18 31.58 9.09 12.88
CA GLY A 18 30.31 9.77 12.59
C GLY A 18 29.72 9.45 11.22
N THR A 19 29.30 8.21 11.00
CA THR A 19 28.49 7.87 9.82
C THR A 19 27.28 7.04 10.25
N ASN A 20 26.07 7.60 10.11
CA ASN A 20 24.83 6.84 10.19
C ASN A 20 24.93 5.64 9.26
N THR A 21 24.56 4.45 9.74
CA THR A 21 24.47 3.27 8.89
C THR A 21 23.38 3.55 7.82
N PRO A 22 23.73 3.55 6.52
CA PRO A 22 22.73 3.72 5.46
C PRO A 22 21.57 2.75 5.65
N ARG A 23 20.31 3.17 5.39
CA ARG A 23 19.10 2.35 5.66
C ARG A 23 19.18 0.91 5.13
N HIS A 24 19.94 0.66 4.05
CA HIS A 24 20.14 -0.64 3.43
C HIS A 24 21.24 -1.52 4.07
N LEU A 25 22.07 -0.96 4.95
CA LEU A 25 23.15 -1.63 5.68
C LEU A 25 22.81 -1.88 7.17
N ALA A 26 21.67 -1.38 7.66
CA ALA A 26 21.23 -1.60 9.02
C ALA A 26 21.02 -3.10 9.28
N ALA A 27 21.64 -3.63 10.34
CA ALA A 27 21.50 -5.03 10.70
C ALA A 27 20.02 -5.41 10.95
N PRO A 28 19.60 -6.63 10.58
CA PRO A 28 18.32 -7.15 11.04
C PRO A 28 18.40 -7.33 12.56
N GLY A 29 17.96 -6.33 13.33
CA GLY A 29 17.76 -6.45 14.78
C GLY A 29 16.95 -7.69 15.16
N SER A 30 17.15 -8.17 16.39
CA SER A 30 16.52 -9.37 16.94
C SER A 30 15.00 -9.33 16.76
N SER A 31 14.40 -10.42 16.29
CA SER A 31 12.95 -10.56 16.29
C SER A 31 12.46 -10.56 17.74
N LEU A 32 11.31 -9.93 18.02
CA LEU A 32 10.65 -10.05 19.33
C LEU A 32 10.51 -11.51 19.76
N ASP A 33 10.27 -12.41 18.81
CA ASP A 33 10.18 -13.86 19.05
C ASP A 33 11.51 -14.52 19.42
N ALA A 34 12.67 -13.90 19.12
CA ALA A 34 13.99 -14.38 19.54
C ALA A 34 14.36 -13.89 20.96
N ILE A 35 13.78 -12.76 21.41
CA ILE A 35 13.96 -12.19 22.75
C ILE A 35 13.04 -12.87 23.78
N LEU A 36 11.96 -13.50 23.31
CA LEU A 36 11.09 -14.38 24.09
C LEU A 36 11.76 -15.74 24.34
N THR A 37 12.93 -15.73 24.98
CA THR A 37 13.49 -16.92 25.61
C THR A 37 12.66 -17.31 26.83
N GLU A 38 12.42 -18.61 27.03
CA GLU A 38 11.80 -19.16 28.24
C GLU A 38 12.73 -18.89 29.43
N SER A 39 12.51 -17.75 30.11
CA SER A 39 13.21 -17.35 31.31
C SER A 39 12.18 -16.99 32.38
N ASP A 40 12.27 -17.63 33.53
CA ASP A 40 11.37 -17.39 34.67
C ASP A 40 11.68 -16.06 35.40
N LYS A 41 12.73 -15.33 34.99
CA LYS A 41 13.13 -14.08 35.63
C LYS A 41 12.28 -12.89 35.17
N PRO A 42 11.83 -12.02 36.10
CA PRO A 42 11.05 -10.84 35.75
C PRO A 42 11.87 -9.85 34.91
N LEU A 43 11.22 -9.23 33.91
CA LEU A 43 11.85 -8.32 32.96
C LEU A 43 11.50 -6.86 33.26
N ILE A 44 12.50 -5.98 33.21
CA ILE A 44 12.37 -4.52 33.22
C ILE A 44 12.72 -3.97 31.84
N ALA A 45 11.83 -3.18 31.25
CA ALA A 45 12.10 -2.45 30.02
C ALA A 45 12.71 -1.08 30.36
N VAL A 46 13.77 -0.67 29.67
CA VAL A 46 14.52 0.56 29.97
C VAL A 46 14.69 1.37 28.70
N ASP A 47 14.29 2.65 28.70
CA ASP A 47 14.62 3.55 27.59
C ASP A 47 16.11 3.89 27.57
N MET A 48 16.62 4.31 26.41
CA MET A 48 18.00 4.71 26.25
C MET A 48 18.21 6.21 26.44
N ASP A 49 17.44 7.03 25.74
CA ASP A 49 17.65 8.47 25.66
C ASP A 49 17.23 9.12 26.99
N ASP A 50 18.15 9.86 27.61
CA ASP A 50 18.04 10.57 28.90
C ASP A 50 17.59 9.73 30.12
N VAL A 51 17.53 8.40 29.97
CA VAL A 51 17.45 7.39 31.05
C VAL A 51 18.80 6.70 31.25
N LEU A 52 19.49 6.35 30.15
CA LEU A 52 20.81 5.72 30.15
C LEU A 52 21.89 6.64 29.59
N SER A 53 21.60 7.34 28.50
CA SER A 53 22.52 8.20 27.76
C SER A 53 22.03 9.64 27.80
N GLN A 54 22.88 10.60 28.17
CA GLN A 54 22.56 12.03 28.20
C GLN A 54 22.41 12.62 26.78
N THR A 55 21.37 12.19 26.08
CA THR A 55 21.19 12.39 24.65
C THR A 55 20.79 13.82 24.36
N ASN A 56 19.82 14.38 25.09
CA ASN A 56 19.45 15.78 24.91
C ASN A 56 20.59 16.74 25.31
N GLN A 57 21.48 16.36 26.24
CA GLN A 57 22.67 17.15 26.54
C GLN A 57 23.65 17.14 25.36
N ALA A 58 23.86 15.98 24.73
CA ALA A 58 24.69 15.87 23.53
C ALA A 58 24.10 16.67 22.36
N VAL A 59 22.78 16.62 22.17
CA VAL A 59 22.04 17.41 21.17
C VAL A 59 22.20 18.91 21.43
N ALA A 60 22.06 19.37 22.68
CA ALA A 60 22.23 20.77 23.03
C ALA A 60 23.66 21.27 22.73
N ASN A 61 24.67 20.48 23.11
CA ASN A 61 26.08 20.81 22.84
C ASN A 61 26.33 20.90 21.32
N TRP A 62 25.87 19.92 20.54
CA TRP A 62 25.99 19.93 19.09
C TRP A 62 25.28 21.15 18.48
N HIS A 63 24.06 21.45 18.90
CA HIS A 63 23.29 22.56 18.35
C HIS A 63 24.00 23.90 18.64
N ASN A 64 24.58 24.05 19.83
CA ASN A 64 25.39 25.22 20.20
C ASN A 64 26.63 25.36 19.31
N ASP A 65 27.33 24.25 19.05
CA ASP A 65 28.53 24.24 18.21
C ASP A 65 28.21 24.48 16.72
N ALA A 66 27.15 23.87 16.19
CA ALA A 66 26.79 23.92 14.78
C ALA A 66 26.05 25.22 14.39
N TYR A 67 25.21 25.75 15.28
CA TYR A 67 24.32 26.88 14.99
C TYR A 67 24.62 28.14 15.82
N GLY A 68 25.63 28.11 16.69
CA GLY A 68 26.00 29.25 17.54
C GLY A 68 24.93 29.61 18.56
N THR A 69 24.12 28.64 18.99
CA THR A 69 23.09 28.84 20.01
C THR A 69 23.63 28.73 21.43
N ASN A 70 22.76 28.97 22.43
CA ASN A 70 23.06 28.79 23.84
C ASN A 70 21.96 27.95 24.53
N LEU A 71 21.63 26.81 23.93
CA LEU A 71 20.67 25.85 24.44
C LEU A 71 21.25 25.10 25.64
N THR A 72 20.40 24.97 26.67
CA THR A 72 20.58 24.10 27.84
C THR A 72 19.38 23.18 27.94
N LEU A 73 19.42 22.15 28.79
CA LEU A 73 18.29 21.23 28.99
C LEU A 73 16.99 21.97 29.40
N ASP A 74 17.10 23.12 30.07
CA ASP A 74 15.96 23.96 30.45
C ASP A 74 15.20 24.54 29.25
N HIS A 75 15.79 24.50 28.05
CA HIS A 75 15.14 24.95 26.81
C HIS A 75 14.37 23.82 26.10
N PHE A 76 14.50 22.57 26.55
CA PHE A 76 13.77 21.43 25.97
C PHE A 76 12.44 21.25 26.70
N TYR A 77 11.46 22.10 26.38
CA TYR A 77 10.14 22.11 27.04
C TYR A 77 9.23 20.94 26.65
N TYR A 78 9.40 20.40 25.44
CA TYR A 78 8.55 19.34 24.86
C TYR A 78 9.38 18.26 24.19
N TYR A 79 8.79 17.07 24.07
CA TYR A 79 9.39 15.91 23.40
C TYR A 79 9.76 16.16 21.93
N TYR A 80 8.91 16.86 21.16
CA TYR A 80 9.21 17.22 19.77
C TYR A 80 10.06 18.50 19.67
N TYR A 81 11.20 18.43 18.98
CA TYR A 81 12.18 19.50 18.98
C TYR A 81 11.68 20.81 18.34
N TRP A 82 10.84 20.76 17.30
CA TRP A 82 10.27 21.98 16.68
C TRP A 82 9.40 22.80 17.64
N LYS A 83 8.97 22.20 18.76
CA LYS A 83 8.22 22.87 19.83
C LYS A 83 9.13 23.49 20.90
N ASN A 84 10.44 23.47 20.69
CA ASN A 84 11.43 24.07 21.59
C ASN A 84 12.11 25.27 20.91
N PRO A 85 12.56 26.28 21.68
CA PRO A 85 13.23 27.46 21.14
C PRO A 85 14.45 27.11 20.30
N GLY A 86 14.66 27.80 19.18
CA GLY A 86 15.87 27.73 18.36
C GLY A 86 15.90 26.58 17.34
N TRP A 87 14.89 25.71 17.32
CA TRP A 87 14.84 24.56 16.40
C TRP A 87 14.24 24.90 15.03
N GLY A 88 13.33 25.87 14.96
CA GLY A 88 12.68 26.30 13.72
C GLY A 88 11.47 25.44 13.35
N THR A 89 11.03 25.55 12.10
CA THR A 89 9.89 24.79 11.57
C THR A 89 10.12 23.28 11.64
N PRO A 90 9.06 22.43 11.53
CA PRO A 90 9.24 20.98 11.47
C PRO A 90 10.26 20.53 10.42
N ASP A 91 10.22 21.08 9.21
CA ASP A 91 11.16 20.74 8.12
C ASP A 91 12.62 21.12 8.45
N GLU A 92 12.84 22.27 9.08
CA GLU A 92 14.16 22.68 9.56
C GLU A 92 14.65 21.78 10.69
N THR A 93 13.75 21.41 11.59
CA THR A 93 14.03 20.49 12.69
C THR A 93 14.46 19.13 12.16
N PHE A 94 13.75 18.55 11.19
CA PHE A 94 14.15 17.25 10.60
C PHE A 94 15.53 17.30 9.96
N ARG A 95 15.83 18.38 9.24
CA ARG A 95 17.17 18.58 8.67
C ARG A 95 18.25 18.61 9.76
N LYS A 96 18.01 19.38 10.83
CA LYS A 96 18.92 19.47 11.98
C LYS A 96 19.12 18.12 12.68
N VAL A 97 18.05 17.36 12.86
CA VAL A 97 18.14 16.04 13.50
C VAL A 97 18.97 15.09 12.62
N GLU A 98 18.74 15.03 11.31
CA GLU A 98 19.57 14.23 10.39
C GLU A 98 21.05 14.66 10.42
N GLU A 99 21.33 15.97 10.47
CA GLU A 99 22.68 16.49 10.63
C GLU A 99 23.33 16.08 11.96
N PHE A 100 22.59 16.14 13.07
CA PHE A 100 23.06 15.68 14.38
C PHE A 100 23.44 14.21 14.37
N TYR A 101 22.56 13.34 13.86
CA TYR A 101 22.82 11.90 13.80
C TYR A 101 24.07 11.60 12.97
N ALA A 102 24.31 12.35 11.89
CA ALA A 102 25.50 12.22 11.06
C ALA A 102 26.82 12.64 11.75
N THR A 103 26.79 13.15 12.99
CA THR A 103 27.98 13.46 13.79
C THR A 103 28.36 12.35 14.77
N ASP A 104 29.46 12.50 15.50
CA ASP A 104 29.89 11.57 16.57
C ASP A 104 29.44 11.99 17.99
N TYR A 105 28.59 13.02 18.14
CA TYR A 105 28.13 13.49 19.46
C TYR A 105 27.37 12.41 20.22
N LEU A 106 26.56 11.61 19.53
CA LEU A 106 25.81 10.51 20.14
C LEU A 106 26.72 9.37 20.64
N ASP A 107 27.87 9.15 19.98
CA ASP A 107 28.87 8.16 20.43
C ASP A 107 29.59 8.60 21.70
N LYS A 108 29.65 9.92 21.93
CA LYS A 108 30.36 10.56 23.05
C LYS A 108 29.43 10.98 24.18
N ALA A 109 28.12 10.76 24.03
CA ALA A 109 27.15 11.08 25.06
C ALA A 109 27.53 10.36 26.36
N LEU A 110 27.55 11.09 27.48
CA LEU A 110 27.89 10.53 28.78
C LEU A 110 26.72 9.68 29.31
N PRO A 111 27.00 8.63 30.10
CA PRO A 111 25.94 7.90 30.79
C PRO A 111 25.26 8.81 31.83
N VAL A 112 23.98 8.56 32.07
CA VAL A 112 23.21 9.22 33.15
C VAL A 112 23.79 8.81 34.50
N GLU A 113 23.90 9.77 35.42
CA GLU A 113 24.46 9.55 36.76
C GLU A 113 23.65 8.50 37.54
N GLY A 114 24.35 7.59 38.21
CA GLY A 114 23.74 6.50 38.98
C GLY A 114 23.15 5.36 38.15
N ALA A 115 23.14 5.45 36.82
CA ALA A 115 22.57 4.41 35.96
C ALA A 115 23.26 3.05 36.13
N LYS A 116 24.60 3.06 36.19
CA LYS A 116 25.38 1.82 36.28
C LYS A 116 25.14 1.12 37.61
N GLU A 117 25.16 1.87 38.71
CA GLU A 117 24.90 1.38 40.06
C GLU A 117 23.45 0.91 40.20
N GLY A 118 22.50 1.67 39.66
CA GLY A 118 21.07 1.33 39.69
C GLY A 118 20.77 0.03 38.94
N LEU A 119 21.22 -0.07 37.69
CA LEU A 119 21.04 -1.28 36.87
C LEU A 119 21.70 -2.50 37.51
N GLN A 120 22.90 -2.35 38.09
CA GLN A 120 23.56 -3.48 38.77
C GLN A 120 22.73 -3.96 39.97
N LYS A 121 22.19 -3.04 40.79
CA LYS A 121 21.30 -3.42 41.90
C LYS A 121 20.05 -4.13 41.41
N LEU A 122 19.43 -3.67 40.33
CA LEU A 122 18.25 -4.35 39.75
C LEU A 122 18.58 -5.78 39.27
N ARG A 123 19.79 -6.00 38.73
CA ARG A 123 20.25 -7.36 38.40
C ARG A 123 20.47 -8.23 39.63
N ASP A 124 21.05 -7.65 40.68
CA ASP A 124 21.29 -8.36 41.93
C ASP A 124 19.96 -8.75 42.60
N LEU A 125 18.90 -7.97 42.40
CA LEU A 125 17.52 -8.29 42.77
C LEU A 125 16.84 -9.32 41.84
N GLY A 126 17.55 -9.84 40.83
CA GLY A 126 17.09 -10.94 39.98
C GLY A 126 16.36 -10.55 38.70
N PHE A 127 16.32 -9.26 38.35
CA PHE A 127 15.67 -8.80 37.12
C PHE A 127 16.57 -8.96 35.89
N ARG A 128 15.94 -9.29 34.76
CA ARG A 128 16.55 -9.14 33.43
C ARG A 128 16.12 -7.82 32.80
N MET A 129 16.93 -7.27 31.90
CA MET A 129 16.67 -5.96 31.31
C MET A 129 16.84 -5.97 29.80
N VAL A 130 15.91 -5.28 29.13
CA VAL A 130 15.92 -5.06 27.67
C VAL A 130 15.75 -3.57 27.41
N VAL A 131 16.55 -3.04 26.49
CA VAL A 131 16.42 -1.63 26.09
C VAL A 131 15.25 -1.49 25.11
N VAL A 132 14.34 -0.55 25.35
CA VAL A 132 13.21 -0.25 24.46
C VAL A 132 13.20 1.25 24.13
N THR A 133 13.66 1.60 22.93
CA THR A 133 13.91 2.98 22.52
C THR A 133 13.16 3.39 21.26
N ALA A 134 12.88 4.69 21.13
CA ALA A 134 12.32 5.32 19.95
C ALA A 134 13.35 5.55 18.82
N ARG A 135 14.65 5.28 19.05
CA ARG A 135 15.69 5.38 18.01
C ARG A 135 15.35 4.56 16.77
N GLN A 136 15.87 4.99 15.63
CA GLN A 136 15.69 4.26 14.38
C GLN A 136 16.51 2.96 14.39
N ARG A 137 16.05 1.94 13.64
CA ARG A 137 16.77 0.66 13.52
C ARG A 137 18.17 0.82 12.92
N ARG A 138 18.41 1.84 12.08
CA ARG A 138 19.74 2.17 11.55
C ARG A 138 20.76 2.55 12.63
N GLU A 139 20.29 2.99 13.80
CA GLU A 139 21.16 3.37 14.93
C GLU A 139 21.43 2.20 15.90
N LEU A 140 20.91 1.00 15.62
CA LEU A 140 21.03 -0.16 16.51
C LEU A 140 22.49 -0.54 16.77
N ASP A 141 23.29 -0.75 15.72
CA ASP A 141 24.69 -1.20 15.85
C ASP A 141 25.56 -0.18 16.60
N ARG A 142 25.30 1.11 16.37
CA ARG A 142 25.94 2.22 17.07
C ARG A 142 25.57 2.24 18.55
N SER A 143 24.27 2.15 18.84
CA SER A 143 23.72 2.21 20.19
C SER A 143 24.13 0.99 21.02
N MET A 144 24.17 -0.20 20.42
CA MET A 144 24.66 -1.42 21.05
C MET A 144 26.14 -1.33 21.41
N ARG A 145 26.99 -0.75 20.55
CA ARG A 145 28.41 -0.50 20.89
C ARG A 145 28.56 0.46 22.06
N TRP A 146 27.73 1.51 22.11
CA TRP A 146 27.72 2.45 23.23
C TRP A 146 27.26 1.76 24.53
N LEU A 147 26.20 0.95 24.48
CA LEU A 147 25.72 0.15 25.61
C LEU A 147 26.79 -0.83 26.11
N GLU A 148 27.49 -1.53 25.21
CA GLU A 148 28.56 -2.45 25.59
C GLU A 148 29.74 -1.71 26.25
N THR A 149 30.02 -0.48 25.81
CA THR A 149 31.10 0.34 26.37
C THR A 149 30.79 0.82 27.81
N HIS A 150 29.55 1.21 28.09
CA HIS A 150 29.17 1.81 29.37
C HIS A 150 28.48 0.86 30.35
N PHE A 151 27.78 -0.15 29.83
CA PHE A 151 26.91 -1.09 30.55
C PHE A 151 27.13 -2.54 30.09
N SER A 152 28.39 -2.92 29.84
CA SER A 152 28.79 -4.27 29.40
C SER A 152 28.10 -5.38 30.22
N GLY A 153 27.42 -6.28 29.50
CA GLY A 153 26.76 -7.45 30.07
C GLY A 153 25.53 -7.17 30.96
N VAL A 154 24.97 -5.95 30.94
CA VAL A 154 23.77 -5.58 31.72
C VAL A 154 22.47 -5.91 30.99
N PHE A 155 22.39 -5.62 29.69
CA PHE A 155 21.19 -5.79 28.87
C PHE A 155 21.25 -7.05 28.03
N GLU A 156 20.12 -7.74 27.90
CA GLU A 156 20.00 -8.94 27.05
C GLU A 156 19.86 -8.57 25.56
N ASP A 157 19.11 -7.51 25.26
CA ASP A 157 18.86 -7.04 23.91
C ASP A 157 18.40 -5.57 23.88
N MET A 158 18.29 -4.99 22.68
CA MET A 158 17.81 -3.65 22.39
C MET A 158 16.77 -3.66 21.26
N ILE A 159 15.59 -3.11 21.54
CA ILE A 159 14.47 -2.99 20.60
C ILE A 159 14.29 -1.53 20.20
N CYS A 160 14.51 -1.24 18.93
CA CYS A 160 14.18 0.04 18.30
C CYS A 160 12.73 0.03 17.79
N THR A 161 11.83 0.79 18.41
CA THR A 161 10.44 0.93 17.94
C THR A 161 10.34 1.78 16.67
N GLY A 162 11.33 2.64 16.43
CA GLY A 162 11.36 3.55 15.28
C GLY A 162 10.26 4.62 15.33
N GLN A 163 9.65 4.88 16.49
CA GLN A 163 8.75 6.01 16.71
C GLN A 163 9.55 7.30 16.98
N SER A 164 10.49 7.64 16.10
CA SER A 164 11.30 8.87 16.21
C SER A 164 10.59 10.08 15.61
N GLN A 165 11.03 11.29 15.97
CA GLN A 165 10.53 12.55 15.41
C GLN A 165 10.50 12.53 13.86
N GLU A 166 11.58 12.06 13.23
CA GLU A 166 11.74 11.97 11.77
C GLU A 166 10.75 11.01 11.10
N THR A 167 10.32 9.95 11.80
CA THR A 167 9.39 8.95 11.24
C THR A 167 7.97 9.50 11.06
N LEU A 168 7.58 10.50 11.85
CA LEU A 168 6.24 11.08 11.81
C LEU A 168 5.95 11.85 10.51
N ALA A 169 6.98 12.19 9.72
CA ALA A 169 6.83 12.80 8.39
C ALA A 169 6.44 11.78 7.29
N GLU A 170 6.76 10.50 7.50
CA GLU A 170 6.51 9.43 6.54
C GLU A 170 5.17 8.74 6.88
N LYS A 171 4.03 9.33 6.46
CA LYS A 171 2.66 8.78 6.68
C LYS A 171 2.49 7.32 6.24
N SER A 172 3.38 6.79 5.40
CA SER A 172 3.37 5.39 4.93
C SER A 172 3.88 4.36 5.95
N GLU A 173 4.62 4.75 7.01
CA GLU A 173 5.30 3.79 7.88
C GLU A 173 4.67 3.59 9.27
N VAL A 174 3.76 4.48 9.71
CA VAL A 174 3.18 4.48 11.06
C VAL A 174 2.39 3.19 11.38
N LEU A 175 1.82 2.53 10.35
CA LEU A 175 0.98 1.33 10.49
C LEU A 175 1.74 0.02 10.79
N THR A 176 3.09 0.00 10.73
CA THR A 176 3.88 -1.24 10.96
C THR A 176 4.85 -1.18 12.15
N LYS A 177 4.93 -0.05 12.85
CA LYS A 177 5.86 0.14 13.98
C LYS A 177 5.15 -0.13 15.31
N LEU A 178 5.67 -1.08 16.09
CA LEU A 178 5.15 -1.40 17.42
C LEU A 178 5.42 -0.23 18.37
N SER A 179 4.43 0.20 19.14
CA SER A 179 4.64 1.22 20.18
C SER A 179 5.44 0.65 21.36
N LYS A 180 6.02 1.52 22.20
CA LYS A 180 6.66 1.04 23.44
C LYS A 180 5.69 0.26 24.33
N ALA A 181 4.41 0.64 24.35
CA ALA A 181 3.36 -0.08 25.07
C ALA A 181 3.18 -1.50 24.52
N ASP A 182 3.10 -1.67 23.19
CA ASP A 182 2.99 -2.98 22.56
C ASP A 182 4.22 -3.86 22.82
N VAL A 183 5.41 -3.27 22.78
CA VAL A 183 6.66 -3.98 23.06
C VAL A 183 6.72 -4.43 24.52
N CYS A 184 6.40 -3.55 25.47
CA CYS A 184 6.38 -3.90 26.89
C CYS A 184 5.38 -5.01 27.20
N LEU A 185 4.19 -4.96 26.59
CA LEU A 185 3.17 -6.00 26.72
C LEU A 185 3.67 -7.35 26.19
N LYS A 186 4.27 -7.36 24.99
CA LYS A 186 4.81 -8.58 24.37
C LYS A 186 5.95 -9.18 25.19
N LEU A 187 6.84 -8.34 25.71
CA LEU A 187 7.94 -8.78 26.59
C LEU A 187 7.46 -9.21 27.98
N LYS A 188 6.18 -8.99 28.32
CA LYS A 188 5.64 -9.15 29.68
C LYS A 188 6.48 -8.37 30.70
N ALA A 189 6.91 -7.17 30.34
CA ALA A 189 7.70 -6.30 31.20
C ALA A 189 6.91 -5.97 32.47
N LYS A 190 7.56 -6.07 33.63
CA LYS A 190 6.97 -5.72 34.94
C LYS A 190 6.86 -4.22 35.11
N VAL A 191 7.81 -3.47 34.56
CA VAL A 191 7.85 -2.02 34.59
C VAL A 191 8.67 -1.49 33.42
N LEU A 192 8.28 -0.33 32.90
CA LEU A 192 9.04 0.47 31.94
C LEU A 192 9.68 1.67 32.66
N ILE A 193 10.96 1.95 32.40
CA ILE A 193 11.64 3.17 32.83
C ILE A 193 11.85 4.05 31.60
N ASP A 194 11.21 5.21 31.55
CA ASP A 194 11.16 6.08 30.36
C ASP A 194 11.14 7.54 30.78
N ASP A 195 11.79 8.43 30.04
CA ASP A 195 11.82 9.87 30.33
C ASP A 195 10.71 10.64 29.59
N SER A 196 10.03 10.01 28.62
CA SER A 196 8.96 10.63 27.84
C SER A 196 7.60 10.44 28.49
N LEU A 197 6.97 11.55 28.87
CA LEU A 197 5.62 11.55 29.45
C LEU A 197 4.59 10.92 28.49
N GLU A 198 4.73 11.13 27.18
CA GLU A 198 3.82 10.54 26.19
C GLU A 198 3.93 9.02 26.12
N ASN A 199 5.17 8.50 26.08
CA ASN A 199 5.39 7.06 26.07
C ASN A 199 4.89 6.43 27.38
N ALA A 200 5.13 7.12 28.49
CA ALA A 200 4.70 6.70 29.81
C ALA A 200 3.16 6.66 29.93
N LEU A 201 2.46 7.70 29.47
CA LEU A 201 0.99 7.73 29.44
C LEU A 201 0.42 6.66 28.51
N LYS A 202 1.01 6.45 27.31
CA LYS A 202 0.57 5.39 26.39
C LYS A 202 0.68 4.00 27.00
N CYS A 203 1.73 3.72 27.76
CA CYS A 203 1.90 2.42 28.43
C CYS A 203 0.97 2.29 29.65
N ALA A 204 0.84 3.33 30.46
CA ALA A 204 0.06 3.29 31.70
C ALA A 204 -1.46 3.38 31.48
N LEU A 205 -1.91 3.96 30.36
CA LEU A 205 -3.33 4.04 29.97
C LEU A 205 -3.75 2.92 28.99
N HIS A 206 -2.85 2.01 28.65
CA HIS A 206 -3.16 0.88 27.78
C HIS A 206 -4.21 -0.05 28.45
N PRO A 207 -5.12 -0.71 27.71
CA PRO A 207 -6.11 -1.63 28.28
C PRO A 207 -5.51 -2.76 29.14
N GLN A 208 -4.27 -3.13 28.83
CA GLN A 208 -3.42 -3.97 29.68
C GLN A 208 -2.20 -3.12 30.06
N PRO A 209 -2.26 -2.37 31.17
CA PRO A 209 -1.26 -1.36 31.47
C PRO A 209 0.03 -2.00 31.98
N THR A 210 1.16 -1.52 31.47
CA THR A 210 2.46 -1.79 32.07
C THR A 210 2.80 -0.62 33.02
N PRO A 211 3.12 -0.88 34.30
CA PRO A 211 3.60 0.17 35.19
C PRO A 211 4.78 0.93 34.60
N VAL A 212 4.81 2.25 34.80
CA VAL A 212 5.89 3.10 34.27
C VAL A 212 6.50 3.96 35.36
N LEU A 213 7.83 4.00 35.38
CA LEU A 213 8.62 4.98 36.12
C LEU A 213 9.04 6.10 35.16
N LEU A 214 8.37 7.24 35.28
CA LEU A 214 8.71 8.44 34.51
C LEU A 214 9.98 9.06 35.10
N PHE A 215 11.08 8.87 34.38
CA PHE A 215 12.42 9.15 34.87
C PHE A 215 12.85 10.61 34.66
N GLY A 216 13.51 11.16 35.68
CA GLY A 216 14.10 12.49 35.67
C GLY A 216 13.14 13.62 36.04
N ASN A 217 13.69 14.82 36.20
CA ASN A 217 12.95 16.07 36.46
C ASN A 217 13.05 17.04 35.26
N ASN A 218 13.13 16.49 34.06
CA ASN A 218 13.40 17.24 32.84
C ASN A 218 12.19 18.06 32.40
N ALA A 219 12.42 19.19 31.74
CA ALA A 219 11.33 20.08 31.32
C ALA A 219 10.34 19.38 30.36
N TRP A 220 10.82 18.55 29.43
CA TRP A 220 9.99 17.82 28.46
C TRP A 220 9.11 16.74 29.08
N ASN A 221 9.44 16.25 30.27
CA ASN A 221 8.66 15.20 30.94
C ASN A 221 7.54 15.77 31.85
N GLN A 222 7.39 17.10 31.89
CA GLN A 222 6.33 17.79 32.64
C GLN A 222 5.09 18.05 31.77
N ARG A 223 5.22 18.00 30.44
CA ARG A 223 4.19 18.42 29.48
C ARG A 223 3.96 17.33 28.45
N GLU A 224 2.70 17.14 28.07
CA GLU A 224 2.36 16.21 27.00
C GLU A 224 2.55 16.92 25.65
N SER A 225 3.37 16.36 24.75
CA SER A 225 3.51 16.88 23.40
C SER A 225 2.57 16.13 22.45
N LYS A 226 1.32 16.57 22.36
CA LYS A 226 0.39 15.95 21.41
C LYS A 226 0.84 16.17 19.96
N TYR A 227 0.79 15.11 19.16
CA TYR A 227 1.09 15.16 17.72
C TYR A 227 -0.22 15.12 16.92
N GLY A 228 -0.39 16.09 15.99
CA GLY A 228 -1.51 16.17 15.04
C GLY A 228 -1.11 15.82 13.61
N ASP A 229 -1.66 16.51 12.61
CA ASP A 229 -1.12 16.44 11.23
C ASP A 229 0.11 17.34 11.11
N MET A 230 1.20 16.84 10.51
CA MET A 230 2.43 17.60 10.31
C MET A 230 2.23 18.93 9.57
N LYS A 231 1.22 19.02 8.71
CA LYS A 231 0.87 20.27 8.00
C LYS A 231 0.32 21.37 8.93
N GLU A 232 -0.11 21.00 10.13
CA GLU A 232 -0.70 21.90 11.12
C GLU A 232 0.29 22.25 12.25
N GLU A 233 1.44 21.56 12.31
CA GLU A 233 2.49 21.82 13.28
C GLU A 233 3.23 23.12 12.94
N VAL A 234 3.58 23.89 13.98
CA VAL A 234 4.28 25.19 13.87
C VAL A 234 5.50 25.21 14.78
N SER A 235 6.46 26.09 14.48
CA SER A 235 7.63 26.25 15.35
C SER A 235 7.24 26.86 16.70
N PHE A 236 8.12 26.72 17.70
CA PHE A 236 7.98 27.38 18.99
C PHE A 236 7.80 28.90 18.84
N GLU A 237 8.62 29.54 18.01
CA GLU A 237 8.57 31.00 17.77
C GLU A 237 7.27 31.43 17.09
N GLU A 238 6.78 30.63 16.14
CA GLU A 238 5.49 30.88 15.47
C GLU A 238 4.33 30.75 16.44
N ARG A 239 4.34 29.73 17.30
CA ARG A 239 3.33 29.54 18.35
C ARG A 239 3.38 30.70 19.36
N LEU A 240 4.56 31.06 19.85
CA LEU A 240 4.75 32.17 20.77
C LEU A 240 4.20 33.49 20.20
N LYS A 241 4.44 33.73 18.91
CA LYS A 241 3.90 34.90 18.21
C LYS A 241 2.36 34.84 18.08
N LYS A 242 1.79 33.69 17.73
CA LYS A 242 0.33 33.49 17.65
C LYS A 242 -0.34 33.71 19.00
N GLU A 243 0.32 33.34 20.09
CA GLU A 243 -0.17 33.52 21.46
C GLU A 243 0.17 34.88 22.08
N GLY A 244 0.65 35.85 21.27
CA GLY A 244 0.90 37.22 21.72
C GLY A 244 2.04 37.34 22.74
N GLY A 245 3.01 36.43 22.72
CA GLY A 245 4.13 36.41 23.66
C GLY A 245 3.83 35.72 24.99
N ARG A 246 2.66 35.08 25.14
CA ARG A 246 2.31 34.31 26.33
C ARG A 246 3.24 33.10 26.50
N GLU A 247 3.80 32.93 27.69
CA GLU A 247 4.68 31.80 28.04
C GLU A 247 3.88 30.51 28.33
N PHE A 248 3.19 29.99 27.31
CA PHE A 248 2.25 28.87 27.43
C PHE A 248 2.82 27.61 28.12
N TRP A 249 4.11 27.35 27.96
CA TRP A 249 4.77 26.21 28.61
C TRP A 249 4.78 26.31 30.14
N LYS A 250 4.59 27.48 30.74
CA LYS A 250 4.48 27.59 32.22
C LYS A 250 3.13 27.09 32.75
N GLU A 251 2.12 26.98 31.89
CA GLU A 251 0.75 26.64 32.27
C GLU A 251 0.34 25.20 31.87
N GLU A 252 1.08 24.56 30.97
CA GLU A 252 0.75 23.26 30.36
C GLU A 252 1.29 22.04 31.12
N ASN A 253 1.72 22.19 32.37
CA ASN A 253 2.22 21.07 33.16
C ASN A 253 1.09 20.07 33.46
N VAL A 254 1.31 18.80 33.12
CA VAL A 254 0.33 17.73 33.28
C VAL A 254 0.43 17.13 34.68
N LYS A 255 -0.69 17.12 35.40
CA LYS A 255 -0.85 16.31 36.60
C LYS A 255 -1.22 14.88 36.20
N ILE A 256 -0.48 13.91 36.73
CA ILE A 256 -0.76 12.49 36.49
C ILE A 256 -2.13 12.16 37.10
N PRO A 257 -3.06 11.53 36.37
CA PRO A 257 -4.37 11.17 36.90
C PRO A 257 -4.26 10.16 38.06
N GLU A 258 -5.12 10.29 39.07
CA GLU A 258 -5.19 9.32 40.18
C GLU A 258 -5.60 7.93 39.67
N GLY A 259 -4.92 6.89 40.15
CA GLY A 259 -5.19 5.48 39.78
C GLY A 259 -4.48 4.97 38.53
N VAL A 260 -3.68 5.80 37.84
CA VAL A 260 -2.83 5.38 36.72
C VAL A 260 -1.53 4.79 37.27
N PRO A 261 -1.05 3.62 36.78
CA PRO A 261 0.19 2.99 37.24
C PRO A 261 1.44 3.71 36.67
N LEU A 262 1.57 4.99 36.98
CA LEU A 262 2.62 5.90 36.51
C LEU A 262 3.20 6.65 37.71
N THR A 263 4.46 6.41 38.02
CA THR A 263 5.16 7.05 39.15
C THR A 263 6.33 7.88 38.64
N ARG A 264 6.50 9.11 39.13
CA ARG A 264 7.67 9.94 38.82
C ARG A 264 8.83 9.53 39.72
N VAL A 265 10.00 9.34 39.13
CA VAL A 265 11.26 9.07 39.83
C VAL A 265 12.32 10.05 39.37
N THR A 266 13.06 10.62 40.31
CA THR A 266 14.01 11.70 40.01
C THR A 266 15.33 11.19 39.45
N ASP A 267 15.77 10.03 39.92
CA ASP A 267 17.07 9.43 39.60
C ASP A 267 17.02 7.90 39.75
N TRP A 268 18.15 7.25 39.49
CA TRP A 268 18.29 5.80 39.63
C TRP A 268 18.20 5.29 41.07
N THR A 269 18.43 6.14 42.07
CA THR A 269 18.20 5.78 43.47
C THR A 269 16.70 5.61 43.73
N GLY A 270 15.88 6.53 43.22
CA GLY A 270 14.42 6.44 43.29
C GLY A 270 13.86 5.24 42.53
N VAL A 271 14.44 4.89 41.37
CA VAL A 271 14.08 3.66 40.63
C VAL A 271 14.29 2.42 41.50
N VAL A 272 15.48 2.28 42.09
CA VAL A 272 15.81 1.11 42.91
C VAL A 272 14.92 1.04 44.14
N GLN A 273 14.71 2.16 44.84
CA GLN A 273 13.82 2.22 46.01
C GLN A 273 12.39 1.82 45.68
N TRP A 274 11.87 2.23 44.53
CA TRP A 274 10.54 1.84 44.08
C TRP A 274 10.45 0.33 43.85
N VAL A 275 11.45 -0.26 43.19
CA VAL A 275 11.49 -1.71 42.94
C VAL A 275 11.64 -2.50 44.24
N GLU A 276 12.50 -2.07 45.17
CA GLU A 276 12.67 -2.68 46.49
C GLU A 276 11.38 -2.62 47.32
N ALA A 277 10.67 -1.48 47.30
CA ALA A 277 9.39 -1.33 47.98
C ALA A 277 8.31 -2.25 47.39
N ALA A 278 8.24 -2.36 46.06
CA ALA A 278 7.31 -3.26 45.39
C ALA A 278 7.57 -4.73 45.75
N LEU A 279 8.83 -5.16 45.86
CA LEU A 279 9.19 -6.50 46.30
C LEU A 279 8.80 -6.74 47.78
N GLN A 280 8.99 -5.75 48.65
CA GLN A 280 8.57 -5.84 50.06
C GLN A 280 7.05 -5.87 50.22
N GLU A 281 6.31 -5.10 49.41
CA GLU A 281 4.84 -5.16 49.39
C GLU A 281 4.34 -6.51 48.87
N ASP A 282 4.98 -7.09 47.85
CA ASP A 282 4.66 -8.44 47.39
C ASP A 282 4.94 -9.48 48.49
N GLU A 283 6.07 -9.40 49.19
CA GLU A 283 6.39 -10.26 50.35
C GLU A 283 5.41 -10.06 51.52
N LEU A 284 5.05 -8.81 51.85
CA LEU A 284 4.06 -8.48 52.88
C LEU A 284 2.64 -8.88 52.47
N SER A 285 2.29 -8.82 51.19
CA SER A 285 1.00 -9.27 50.67
C SER A 285 0.90 -10.79 50.72
N PHE A 286 1.99 -11.50 50.40
CA PHE A 286 2.12 -12.94 50.53
C PHE A 286 2.01 -13.37 52.00
N LEU A 287 2.78 -12.72 52.88
CA LEU A 287 2.74 -12.96 54.32
C LEU A 287 1.39 -12.56 54.94
N SER A 288 0.73 -11.51 54.45
CA SER A 288 -0.60 -11.08 54.93
C SER A 288 -1.72 -11.96 54.43
N GLN A 289 -1.65 -12.53 53.22
CA GLN A 289 -2.58 -13.58 52.79
C GLN A 289 -2.41 -14.84 53.65
N GLU A 290 -1.19 -15.16 54.07
CA GLU A 290 -0.88 -16.25 55.00
C GLU A 290 -1.33 -15.92 56.46
N LEU A 291 -1.26 -14.65 56.88
CA LEU A 291 -1.69 -14.17 58.21
C LEU A 291 -3.21 -13.94 58.33
N VAL A 292 -3.88 -13.47 57.26
CA VAL A 292 -5.34 -13.24 57.20
C VAL A 292 -6.08 -14.58 57.21
N SER A 293 -5.43 -15.66 56.73
CA SER A 293 -5.88 -17.04 56.92
C SER A 293 -5.83 -17.50 58.38
N SER A 294 -5.10 -16.82 59.28
CA SER A 294 -4.86 -17.27 60.66
C SER A 294 -5.42 -16.37 61.76
N LEU A 295 -6.00 -15.19 61.45
CA LEU A 295 -6.47 -14.21 62.45
C LEU A 295 -7.94 -13.76 62.37
N SER A 296 -8.80 -14.40 61.59
CA SER A 296 -10.21 -14.00 61.50
C SER A 296 -11.11 -14.68 62.55
N GLY A 297 -11.70 -13.88 63.44
CA GLY A 297 -12.92 -14.20 64.20
C GLY A 297 -13.49 -12.96 64.89
N PRO A 298 -14.77 -12.95 65.35
CA PRO A 298 -15.94 -13.68 64.85
C PRO A 298 -17.21 -12.80 64.87
N GLU A 299 -17.68 -12.20 63.77
CA GLU A 299 -19.09 -11.71 63.67
C GLU A 299 -19.63 -11.81 62.25
N SER A 300 -19.67 -13.06 61.78
CA SER A 300 -20.74 -13.69 61.00
C SER A 300 -20.11 -15.02 60.61
N ARG A 301 -20.01 -15.94 61.58
CA ARG A 301 -19.48 -17.27 61.28
C ARG A 301 -20.42 -17.88 60.24
N PRO A 302 -19.95 -18.19 59.02
CA PRO A 302 -20.63 -19.19 58.23
C PRO A 302 -20.88 -20.39 59.14
N THR A 303 -22.08 -20.92 59.13
CA THR A 303 -22.37 -22.17 59.83
C THR A 303 -21.36 -23.22 59.37
N LEU A 304 -21.05 -24.23 60.19
CA LEU A 304 -20.19 -25.35 59.76
C LEU A 304 -20.64 -25.92 58.41
N LEU A 305 -21.95 -25.86 58.14
CA LEU A 305 -22.55 -26.23 56.86
C LEU A 305 -22.14 -25.29 55.73
N GLU A 306 -22.19 -23.97 55.90
CA GLU A 306 -21.75 -22.98 54.89
C GLU A 306 -20.23 -23.04 54.62
N ASP A 307 -19.42 -23.31 55.65
CA ASP A 307 -17.97 -23.54 55.48
C ASP A 307 -17.70 -24.85 54.72
N ILE A 308 -18.40 -25.93 55.07
CA ILE A 308 -18.31 -27.19 54.34
C ILE A 308 -18.83 -27.02 52.91
N GLU A 309 -19.91 -26.29 52.67
CA GLU A 309 -20.44 -26.01 51.34
C GLU A 309 -19.47 -25.15 50.52
N THR A 310 -18.80 -24.17 51.13
CA THR A 310 -17.79 -23.35 50.46
C THR A 310 -16.55 -24.17 50.13
N LEU A 311 -16.06 -24.98 51.07
CA LEU A 311 -14.95 -25.91 50.81
C LEU A 311 -15.32 -26.97 49.76
N HIS A 312 -16.56 -27.45 49.77
CA HIS A 312 -17.05 -28.42 48.78
C HIS A 312 -17.20 -27.78 47.40
N ARG A 313 -17.63 -26.51 47.32
CA ARG A 313 -17.66 -25.72 46.08
C ARG A 313 -16.25 -25.49 45.56
N ASN A 314 -15.32 -25.05 46.40
CA ASN A 314 -13.92 -24.82 46.01
C ASN A 314 -13.24 -26.14 45.59
N LEU A 315 -13.51 -27.24 46.28
CA LEU A 315 -13.00 -28.57 45.91
C LEU A 315 -13.61 -29.05 44.59
N LYS A 316 -14.90 -28.77 44.35
CA LYS A 316 -15.56 -29.05 43.06
C LYS A 316 -14.98 -28.19 41.94
N GLU A 317 -14.73 -26.90 42.18
CA GLU A 317 -14.07 -25.98 41.23
C GLU A 317 -12.64 -26.45 40.91
N LEU A 318 -11.82 -26.75 41.93
CA LEU A 318 -10.48 -27.28 41.75
C LEU A 318 -10.47 -28.60 40.99
N ASN A 319 -11.41 -29.50 41.27
CA ASN A 319 -11.56 -30.74 40.50
C ASN A 319 -11.99 -30.48 39.05
N SER A 320 -12.81 -29.45 38.81
CA SER A 320 -13.22 -29.05 37.46
C SER A 320 -12.05 -28.46 36.68
N VAL A 321 -11.24 -27.60 37.31
CA VAL A 321 -9.99 -27.05 36.74
C VAL A 321 -8.98 -28.15 36.48
N LYS A 322 -8.81 -29.09 37.41
CA LYS A 322 -7.94 -30.26 37.22
C LYS A 322 -8.37 -31.10 36.01
N ALA A 323 -9.67 -31.39 35.88
CA ALA A 323 -10.19 -32.12 34.73
C ALA A 323 -9.96 -31.34 33.42
N TYR A 324 -10.19 -30.02 33.43
CA TYR A 324 -9.94 -29.14 32.28
C TYR A 324 -8.46 -29.20 31.83
N ILE A 325 -7.52 -29.07 32.78
CA ILE A 325 -6.08 -29.15 32.49
C ILE A 325 -5.68 -30.54 32.01
N GLN A 326 -6.27 -31.61 32.57
CA GLN A 326 -6.00 -32.99 32.15
C GLN A 326 -6.41 -33.23 30.69
N VAL A 327 -7.56 -32.71 30.26
CA VAL A 327 -8.01 -32.79 28.86
C VAL A 327 -7.02 -32.09 27.93
N ILE A 328 -6.56 -30.89 28.29
CA ILE A 328 -5.55 -30.16 27.51
C ILE A 328 -4.21 -30.90 27.47
N ALA A 329 -3.74 -31.39 28.61
CA ALA A 329 -2.47 -32.13 28.71
C ALA A 329 -2.51 -33.39 27.82
N GLN A 330 -3.64 -34.09 27.82
CA GLN A 330 -3.82 -35.28 26.97
C GLN A 330 -3.85 -34.92 25.48
N ALA A 331 -4.53 -33.85 25.08
CA ALA A 331 -4.50 -33.36 23.69
C ALA A 331 -3.08 -32.96 23.24
N LEU A 332 -2.32 -32.28 24.10
CA LEU A 332 -0.93 -31.91 23.83
C LEU A 332 0.00 -33.14 23.75
N GLN A 333 -0.25 -34.17 24.56
CA GLN A 333 0.47 -35.43 24.48
C GLN A 333 0.22 -36.13 23.14
N PHE A 334 -1.03 -36.22 22.69
CA PHE A 334 -1.37 -36.78 21.38
C PHE A 334 -0.73 -35.97 20.24
N LYS A 335 -0.75 -34.63 20.32
CA LYS A 335 -0.03 -33.75 19.38
C LYS A 335 1.47 -34.08 19.34
N GLY A 336 2.12 -34.17 20.50
CA GLY A 336 3.54 -34.49 20.60
C GLY A 336 3.89 -35.85 20.01
N SER A 337 3.08 -36.88 20.30
CA SER A 337 3.24 -38.22 19.74
C SER A 337 3.09 -38.23 18.22
N ALA A 338 2.05 -37.60 17.68
CA ALA A 338 1.79 -37.57 16.24
C ALA A 338 2.93 -36.90 15.46
N VAL A 339 3.44 -35.75 15.94
CA VAL A 339 4.56 -35.03 15.30
C VAL A 339 5.87 -35.82 15.42
N THR A 340 6.13 -36.45 16.58
CA THR A 340 7.33 -37.28 16.77
C THR A 340 7.30 -38.53 15.89
N CYS A 341 6.14 -39.16 15.72
CA CYS A 341 5.93 -40.26 14.79
C CYS A 341 6.13 -39.81 13.33
N ALA A 342 5.72 -38.59 12.96
CA ALA A 342 5.97 -38.07 11.62
C ALA A 342 7.47 -37.87 11.34
N GLN A 343 8.24 -37.46 12.35
CA GLN A 343 9.70 -37.25 12.24
C GLN A 343 10.51 -38.54 12.26
N SER A 344 10.07 -39.55 13.01
CA SER A 344 10.75 -40.84 13.12
C SER A 344 10.38 -41.71 11.91
N SER A 345 11.32 -41.85 10.98
CA SER A 345 11.17 -42.38 9.61
C SER A 345 10.80 -43.88 9.48
N VAL A 346 10.09 -44.46 10.46
CA VAL A 346 9.76 -45.89 10.55
C VAL A 346 8.51 -46.22 9.70
N SER A 347 7.54 -45.30 9.62
CA SER A 347 6.39 -45.33 8.72
C SER A 347 5.69 -43.99 8.75
N ALA A 348 5.69 -43.27 7.62
CA ALA A 348 4.99 -41.99 7.43
C ALA A 348 3.51 -42.03 7.90
N PHE A 349 2.86 -43.19 7.79
CA PHE A 349 1.43 -43.36 8.03
C PHE A 349 1.07 -43.63 9.49
N ASP A 350 2.04 -43.95 10.35
CA ASP A 350 1.79 -44.16 11.78
C ASP A 350 1.46 -42.84 12.48
N SER A 351 2.00 -41.72 11.97
CA SER A 351 1.65 -40.37 12.40
C SER A 351 0.18 -40.02 12.17
N ILE A 352 -0.44 -40.61 11.13
CA ILE A 352 -1.84 -40.40 10.77
C ILE A 352 -2.75 -41.14 11.74
N ALA A 353 -2.40 -42.35 12.16
CA ALA A 353 -3.15 -43.09 13.18
C ALA A 353 -3.20 -42.30 14.51
N GLN A 354 -2.07 -41.72 14.93
CA GLN A 354 -2.00 -40.86 16.12
C GLN A 354 -2.82 -39.57 15.95
N TYR A 355 -2.89 -39.02 14.73
CA TYR A 355 -3.75 -37.88 14.43
C TYR A 355 -5.24 -38.24 14.46
N GLU A 356 -5.62 -39.42 13.97
CA GLU A 356 -6.99 -39.93 14.05
C GLU A 356 -7.42 -40.16 15.51
N GLU A 357 -6.53 -40.67 16.37
CA GLU A 357 -6.78 -40.77 17.82
C GLU A 357 -7.02 -39.39 18.46
N LEU A 358 -6.24 -38.37 18.08
CA LEU A 358 -6.46 -37.00 18.51
C LEU A 358 -7.82 -36.46 18.05
N GLN A 359 -8.19 -36.70 16.79
CA GLN A 359 -9.49 -36.27 16.25
C GLN A 359 -10.66 -36.95 16.96
N GLN A 360 -10.55 -38.26 17.24
CA GLN A 360 -11.54 -39.01 18.02
C GLN A 360 -11.65 -38.47 19.45
N PHE A 361 -10.52 -38.14 20.08
CA PHE A 361 -10.51 -37.50 21.39
C PHE A 361 -11.19 -36.14 21.39
N ILE A 362 -10.87 -35.27 20.41
CA ILE A 362 -11.50 -33.95 20.26
C ILE A 362 -13.01 -34.10 20.03
N ALA A 363 -13.43 -35.03 19.18
CA ALA A 363 -14.84 -35.31 18.91
C ALA A 363 -15.57 -35.79 20.18
N SER A 364 -14.97 -36.70 20.94
CA SER A 364 -15.51 -37.19 22.21
C SER A 364 -15.66 -36.07 23.25
N VAL A 365 -14.67 -35.19 23.37
CA VAL A 365 -14.75 -34.04 24.29
C VAL A 365 -15.81 -33.05 23.81
N SER A 366 -15.92 -32.80 22.50
CA SER A 366 -16.94 -31.93 21.93
C SER A 366 -18.35 -32.46 22.16
N GLU A 367 -18.57 -33.77 22.02
CA GLU A 367 -19.85 -34.44 22.28
C GLU A 367 -20.23 -34.34 23.77
N ALA A 368 -19.32 -34.71 24.67
CA ALA A 368 -19.53 -34.60 26.12
C ALA A 368 -19.79 -33.14 26.57
N CYS A 369 -19.14 -32.17 25.92
CA CYS A 369 -19.35 -30.75 26.16
C CYS A 369 -20.68 -30.23 25.59
N SER A 370 -21.21 -30.86 24.53
CA SER A 370 -22.52 -30.53 23.95
C SER A 370 -23.68 -31.01 24.82
N GLU A 371 -23.56 -32.19 25.44
CA GLU A 371 -24.56 -32.73 26.38
C GLU A 371 -24.67 -31.91 27.67
N ALA A 372 -23.60 -31.22 28.07
CA ALA A 372 -23.57 -30.35 29.25
C ALA A 372 -24.10 -28.91 28.98
N GLY A 373 -24.33 -28.54 27.71
CA GLY A 373 -24.57 -27.17 27.26
C GLY A 373 -26.02 -26.69 27.18
N ASP A 374 -27.02 -27.54 27.45
CA ASP A 374 -28.46 -27.21 27.26
C ASP A 374 -29.03 -26.14 28.22
N ALA A 375 -28.22 -25.55 29.11
CA ALA A 375 -28.68 -24.56 30.10
C ALA A 375 -28.34 -23.09 29.78
N ALA A 376 -27.43 -22.79 28.85
CA ALA A 376 -27.07 -21.40 28.50
C ALA A 376 -26.69 -21.30 27.02
N GLY A 377 -27.53 -20.64 26.23
CA GLY A 377 -27.57 -20.72 24.77
C GLY A 377 -26.25 -20.59 23.99
N GLN A 378 -26.14 -21.41 22.95
CA GLN A 378 -25.42 -21.21 21.67
C GLN A 378 -24.04 -20.52 21.66
N GLN A 379 -23.22 -20.63 22.71
CA GLN A 379 -21.79 -20.29 22.62
C GLN A 379 -20.95 -21.57 22.70
N LYS A 380 -20.16 -21.80 21.64
CA LYS A 380 -19.18 -22.88 21.59
C LYS A 380 -18.18 -22.69 22.73
N LEU A 381 -18.06 -23.69 23.60
CA LEU A 381 -17.16 -23.63 24.76
C LEU A 381 -15.72 -23.38 24.30
N HIS A 382 -15.01 -22.47 24.98
CA HIS A 382 -13.63 -22.11 24.66
C HIS A 382 -12.68 -23.33 24.61
N LEU A 383 -12.94 -24.35 25.44
CA LEU A 383 -12.20 -25.60 25.43
C LEU A 383 -12.30 -26.32 24.08
N VAL A 384 -13.50 -26.43 23.52
CA VAL A 384 -13.73 -27.10 22.23
C VAL A 384 -13.05 -26.32 21.11
N ALA A 385 -13.14 -24.99 21.11
CA ALA A 385 -12.45 -24.15 20.13
C ALA A 385 -10.92 -24.30 20.22
N PHE A 386 -10.36 -24.36 21.44
CA PHE A 386 -8.93 -24.55 21.65
C PHE A 386 -8.45 -25.95 21.23
N LEU A 387 -9.23 -27.00 21.51
CA LEU A 387 -8.91 -28.37 21.10
C LEU A 387 -8.97 -28.54 19.58
N GLU A 388 -9.94 -27.93 18.91
CA GLU A 388 -9.99 -27.89 17.44
C GLU A 388 -8.80 -27.16 16.84
N ASP A 389 -8.35 -26.06 17.45
CA ASP A 389 -7.14 -25.34 17.04
C ASP A 389 -5.88 -26.21 17.20
N ILE A 390 -5.76 -26.95 18.31
CA ILE A 390 -4.72 -27.97 18.48
C ILE A 390 -4.79 -29.02 17.36
N GLY A 391 -5.98 -29.50 17.02
CA GLY A 391 -6.19 -30.46 15.94
C GLY A 391 -5.77 -29.91 14.57
N GLY A 392 -6.09 -28.64 14.27
CA GLY A 392 -5.69 -27.96 13.05
C GLY A 392 -4.17 -27.75 12.97
N GLN A 393 -3.57 -27.24 14.05
CA GLN A 393 -2.13 -27.01 14.13
C GLN A 393 -1.34 -28.32 14.04
N THR A 394 -1.82 -29.41 14.65
CA THR A 394 -1.16 -30.72 14.56
C THR A 394 -1.10 -31.23 13.11
N TRP A 395 -2.17 -31.04 12.32
CA TRP A 395 -2.14 -31.40 10.89
C TRP A 395 -1.13 -30.56 10.11
N LEU A 396 -1.07 -29.25 10.39
CA LEU A 396 -0.08 -28.36 9.78
C LEU A 396 1.35 -28.76 10.14
N ASP A 397 1.59 -29.15 11.39
CA ASP A 397 2.90 -29.61 11.88
C ASP A 397 3.31 -30.93 11.19
N ILE A 398 2.39 -31.91 11.06
CA ILE A 398 2.61 -33.13 10.28
C ILE A 398 2.93 -32.79 8.82
N LYS A 399 2.10 -31.96 8.18
CA LYS A 399 2.30 -31.51 6.80
C LYS A 399 3.68 -30.85 6.62
N ALA A 400 4.12 -30.03 7.58
CA ALA A 400 5.42 -29.38 7.53
C ALA A 400 6.58 -30.38 7.50
N VAL A 401 6.49 -31.50 8.23
CA VAL A 401 7.53 -32.56 8.22
C VAL A 401 7.67 -33.18 6.82
N PHE A 402 6.56 -33.53 6.17
CA PHE A 402 6.60 -34.11 4.81
C PHE A 402 7.05 -33.08 3.76
N ILE A 403 6.66 -31.81 3.91
CA ILE A 403 7.15 -30.73 3.06
C ILE A 403 8.67 -30.59 3.17
N SER A 404 9.22 -30.60 4.38
CA SER A 404 10.67 -30.53 4.60
C SER A 404 11.39 -31.72 3.94
N SER A 405 10.86 -32.93 4.09
CA SER A 405 11.42 -34.12 3.45
C SER A 405 11.43 -34.02 1.92
N LEU A 406 10.35 -33.51 1.30
CA LEU A 406 10.30 -33.27 -0.14
C LEU A 406 11.29 -32.18 -0.56
N LEU A 407 11.43 -31.09 0.20
CA LEU A 407 12.36 -30.01 -0.11
C LEU A 407 13.82 -30.46 -0.04
N GLU A 408 14.19 -31.26 0.98
CA GLU A 408 15.52 -31.87 1.09
C GLU A 408 15.82 -32.79 -0.10
N ALA A 409 14.84 -33.58 -0.55
CA ALA A 409 14.99 -34.40 -1.76
C ALA A 409 15.06 -33.56 -3.04
N ALA A 410 14.30 -32.47 -3.11
CA ALA A 410 14.27 -31.55 -4.25
C ALA A 410 15.61 -30.80 -4.40
N GLU A 411 16.27 -30.45 -3.29
CA GLU A 411 17.59 -29.82 -3.31
C GLU A 411 18.66 -30.71 -3.98
N LYS A 412 18.58 -32.03 -3.79
CA LYS A 412 19.50 -32.99 -4.44
C LYS A 412 19.36 -33.02 -5.96
N ILE A 413 18.17 -32.73 -6.48
CA ILE A 413 17.92 -32.53 -7.92
C ILE A 413 18.12 -31.06 -8.36
N GLN A 414 18.78 -30.24 -7.54
CA GLN A 414 19.09 -28.82 -7.78
C GLN A 414 17.90 -27.86 -7.80
N TRP A 415 16.73 -28.25 -7.28
CA TRP A 415 15.60 -27.32 -7.13
C TRP A 415 15.95 -26.18 -6.16
N PRO A 416 15.56 -24.91 -6.40
CA PRO A 416 14.73 -24.37 -7.48
C PRO A 416 15.54 -23.72 -8.62
N LEU A 417 16.69 -24.26 -8.98
CA LEU A 417 17.33 -23.95 -10.26
C LEU A 417 16.69 -24.83 -11.36
N PRO A 418 16.82 -24.47 -12.65
CA PRO A 418 16.37 -25.31 -13.75
C PRO A 418 16.90 -26.74 -13.61
N VAL A 419 15.98 -27.69 -13.44
CA VAL A 419 16.30 -29.08 -13.09
C VAL A 419 16.64 -29.87 -14.35
N ASP A 420 17.89 -30.30 -14.50
CA ASP A 420 18.25 -31.40 -15.40
C ASP A 420 18.01 -32.74 -14.71
N TYR A 421 16.77 -33.22 -14.83
CA TYR A 421 16.35 -34.44 -14.16
C TYR A 421 17.12 -35.68 -14.65
N LEU A 422 17.67 -35.66 -15.87
CA LEU A 422 18.45 -36.77 -16.42
C LEU A 422 19.91 -36.78 -15.97
N ALA A 423 20.41 -35.67 -15.43
CA ALA A 423 21.74 -35.59 -14.83
C ALA A 423 21.77 -36.05 -13.36
N ALA A 424 20.65 -35.93 -12.62
CA ALA A 424 20.56 -36.34 -11.21
C ALA A 424 20.78 -37.86 -11.03
N THR A 425 21.29 -38.30 -9.87
CA THR A 425 21.48 -39.75 -9.65
C THR A 425 20.14 -40.49 -9.58
N VAL A 426 20.14 -41.80 -9.88
CA VAL A 426 18.91 -42.61 -9.82
C VAL A 426 18.34 -42.65 -8.40
N ASP A 427 19.19 -42.65 -7.38
CA ASP A 427 18.76 -42.68 -5.98
C ASP A 427 18.14 -41.36 -5.55
N ASP A 428 18.71 -40.22 -5.98
CA ASP A 428 18.13 -38.88 -5.71
C ASP A 428 16.78 -38.70 -6.39
N ARG A 429 16.65 -39.19 -7.64
CA ARG A 429 15.35 -39.19 -8.36
C ARG A 429 14.30 -40.00 -7.62
N LYS A 430 14.65 -41.23 -7.19
CA LYS A 430 13.73 -42.09 -6.42
C LYS A 430 13.34 -41.46 -5.09
N ALA A 431 14.29 -40.83 -4.39
CA ALA A 431 14.01 -40.12 -3.15
C ALA A 431 13.00 -38.97 -3.35
N PHE A 432 13.19 -38.18 -4.42
CA PHE A 432 12.25 -37.13 -4.79
C PHE A 432 10.86 -37.68 -5.13
N GLU A 433 10.78 -38.71 -5.98
CA GLU A 433 9.51 -39.34 -6.36
C GLU A 433 8.77 -39.92 -5.14
N ALA A 434 9.49 -40.61 -4.25
CA ALA A 434 8.91 -41.17 -3.02
C ALA A 434 8.33 -40.09 -2.11
N ALA A 435 9.10 -39.05 -1.81
CA ALA A 435 8.64 -37.92 -0.99
C ALA A 435 7.45 -37.19 -1.63
N PHE A 436 7.45 -37.06 -2.97
CA PHE A 436 6.35 -36.46 -3.71
C PHE A 436 5.07 -37.28 -3.59
N TYR A 437 5.15 -38.61 -3.73
CA TYR A 437 4.00 -39.51 -3.57
C TYR A 437 3.48 -39.54 -2.13
N ASP A 438 4.36 -39.53 -1.14
CA ASP A 438 3.93 -39.58 0.26
C ASP A 438 3.18 -38.30 0.65
N LEU A 439 3.59 -37.14 0.12
CA LEU A 439 2.89 -35.89 0.34
C LEU A 439 1.54 -35.81 -0.43
N LEU A 440 1.42 -36.44 -1.62
CA LEU A 440 0.12 -36.62 -2.28
C LEU A 440 -0.81 -37.56 -1.53
N LYS A 441 -0.28 -38.66 -0.98
CA LYS A 441 -1.07 -39.56 -0.14
C LYS A 441 -1.55 -38.84 1.11
N LEU A 442 -0.70 -38.04 1.78
CA LEU A 442 -1.09 -37.21 2.91
C LEU A 442 -2.24 -36.27 2.53
N GLN A 443 -2.19 -35.65 1.35
CA GLN A 443 -3.28 -34.81 0.85
C GLN A 443 -4.59 -35.60 0.66
N SER A 444 -4.54 -36.77 0.01
CA SER A 444 -5.74 -37.61 -0.19
C SER A 444 -6.38 -38.04 1.13
N ILE A 445 -5.55 -38.26 2.16
CA ILE A 445 -6.01 -38.62 3.50
C ILE A 445 -6.62 -37.40 4.18
N GLY A 446 -5.97 -36.24 4.13
CA GLY A 446 -6.50 -34.98 4.65
C GLY A 446 -7.83 -34.59 4.02
N GLU A 447 -7.98 -34.76 2.71
CA GLU A 447 -9.25 -34.51 1.99
C GLU A 447 -10.38 -35.41 2.47
N LYS A 448 -10.08 -36.65 2.89
CA LYS A 448 -11.07 -37.59 3.45
C LYS A 448 -11.39 -37.28 4.91
N LEU A 449 -10.36 -37.02 5.72
CA LEU A 449 -10.49 -36.75 7.16
C LEU A 449 -11.19 -35.42 7.44
N HIS A 450 -10.96 -34.42 6.60
CA HIS A 450 -11.54 -33.07 6.76
C HIS A 450 -12.76 -32.83 5.87
N ALA A 451 -13.32 -33.86 5.24
CA ALA A 451 -14.46 -33.74 4.33
C ALA A 451 -15.73 -33.16 5.00
N SER A 452 -15.88 -33.35 6.32
CA SER A 452 -17.01 -32.87 7.13
C SER A 452 -16.80 -31.46 7.70
N THR A 453 -15.58 -30.94 7.66
CA THR A 453 -15.25 -29.61 8.21
C THR A 453 -15.49 -28.55 7.14
N PRO A 454 -16.30 -27.50 7.40
CA PRO A 454 -16.50 -26.41 6.44
C PRO A 454 -15.22 -25.56 6.32
N TYR A 455 -14.25 -26.06 5.56
CA TYR A 455 -13.04 -25.32 5.23
C TYR A 455 -13.35 -24.33 4.10
N MET A 456 -13.21 -23.04 4.37
CA MET A 456 -13.21 -22.04 3.30
C MET A 456 -11.91 -22.19 2.52
N LYS A 457 -12.02 -22.66 1.26
CA LYS A 457 -10.87 -22.77 0.37
C LYS A 457 -10.19 -21.41 0.21
N SER A 458 -8.89 -21.35 0.48
CA SER A 458 -8.05 -20.15 0.35
C SER A 458 -7.35 -20.12 -1.01
N GLU A 459 -6.96 -18.93 -1.50
CA GLU A 459 -6.04 -18.76 -2.65
C GLU A 459 -4.69 -19.50 -2.48
N LYS A 460 -4.41 -20.01 -1.26
CA LYS A 460 -3.22 -20.80 -0.93
C LYS A 460 -3.44 -22.31 -1.06
N ASP A 461 -4.67 -22.75 -1.31
CA ASP A 461 -4.96 -24.17 -1.44
C ASP A 461 -4.57 -24.69 -2.81
N GLY A 462 -3.97 -25.87 -2.82
CA GLY A 462 -3.52 -26.56 -4.00
C GLY A 462 -2.77 -27.83 -3.62
N LEU A 463 -2.16 -28.47 -4.62
CA LEU A 463 -1.47 -29.73 -4.37
C LEU A 463 -0.32 -29.54 -3.39
N TYR A 464 -0.31 -30.29 -2.27
CA TYR A 464 0.69 -30.15 -1.21
C TYR A 464 2.14 -30.23 -1.74
N PRO A 465 2.49 -31.14 -2.67
CA PRO A 465 3.84 -31.15 -3.26
C PRO A 465 4.17 -29.90 -4.07
N LEU A 466 3.22 -29.35 -4.82
CA LEU A 466 3.46 -28.14 -5.60
C LEU A 466 3.54 -26.90 -4.69
N GLN A 467 2.75 -26.87 -3.61
CA GLN A 467 2.90 -25.86 -2.57
C GLN A 467 4.30 -25.89 -1.95
N ALA A 468 4.83 -27.08 -1.68
CA ALA A 468 6.19 -27.26 -1.17
C ALA A 468 7.23 -26.69 -2.14
N LEU A 469 7.17 -27.09 -3.42
CA LEU A 469 8.10 -26.61 -4.45
C LEU A 469 8.08 -25.08 -4.62
N VAL A 470 6.91 -24.46 -4.47
CA VAL A 470 6.77 -22.99 -4.50
C VAL A 470 7.41 -22.31 -3.29
N GLN A 471 7.62 -22.98 -2.14
CA GLN A 471 8.18 -22.34 -0.94
C GLN A 471 9.57 -21.74 -1.18
N SER A 472 10.47 -22.46 -1.86
CA SER A 472 11.83 -22.00 -2.12
C SER A 472 11.84 -20.78 -3.07
N ILE A 473 10.94 -20.74 -4.05
CA ILE A 473 10.73 -19.60 -4.94
C ILE A 473 10.09 -18.43 -4.16
N SER A 474 9.12 -18.70 -3.30
CA SER A 474 8.51 -17.69 -2.43
C SER A 474 9.54 -17.06 -1.49
N LEU A 475 10.49 -17.82 -0.96
CA LEU A 475 11.56 -17.29 -0.10
C LEU A 475 12.48 -16.35 -0.90
N ARG A 476 12.87 -16.72 -2.12
CA ARG A 476 13.64 -15.86 -3.02
C ARG A 476 12.86 -14.58 -3.38
N PHE A 477 11.57 -14.71 -3.71
CA PHE A 477 10.70 -13.57 -3.99
C PHE A 477 10.64 -12.62 -2.79
N LYS A 478 10.41 -13.14 -1.57
CA LYS A 478 10.38 -12.34 -0.34
C LYS A 478 11.70 -11.60 -0.12
N TYR A 479 12.82 -12.30 -0.30
CA TYR A 479 14.16 -11.73 -0.14
C TYR A 479 14.41 -10.55 -1.11
N HIS A 480 14.04 -10.68 -2.38
CA HIS A 480 14.28 -9.66 -3.39
C HIS A 480 13.24 -8.53 -3.40
N PHE A 481 11.96 -8.83 -3.16
CA PHE A 481 10.84 -7.92 -3.44
C PHE A 481 9.97 -7.58 -2.23
N GLU A 482 10.22 -8.15 -1.04
CA GLU A 482 9.48 -7.79 0.18
C GLU A 482 10.38 -7.28 1.33
N GLY A 483 11.70 -7.27 1.15
CA GLY A 483 12.69 -6.76 2.10
C GLY A 483 13.22 -5.36 1.79
N THR A 484 14.39 -5.01 2.33
CA THR A 484 15.06 -3.69 2.17
C THR A 484 16.06 -3.65 1.00
N ARG A 485 16.04 -4.67 0.13
CA ARG A 485 16.95 -4.77 -1.02
C ARG A 485 16.66 -3.69 -2.05
N GLN A 486 17.69 -3.28 -2.82
CA GLN A 486 17.54 -2.36 -3.95
C GLN A 486 16.61 -2.90 -5.05
N THR A 487 16.38 -4.21 -5.09
CA THR A 487 15.43 -4.88 -5.97
C THR A 487 13.97 -4.65 -5.57
N ASN A 488 13.68 -4.21 -4.35
CA ASN A 488 12.33 -3.89 -3.88
C ASN A 488 12.00 -2.41 -4.16
N ARG A 489 11.86 -2.06 -5.43
CA ARG A 489 11.53 -0.70 -5.89
C ARG A 489 10.07 -0.58 -6.28
N LEU A 490 9.40 0.44 -5.75
CA LEU A 490 7.99 0.73 -6.05
C LEU A 490 7.79 1.23 -7.49
N ASP A 491 8.79 1.90 -8.05
CA ASP A 491 8.79 2.42 -9.42
C ASP A 491 9.29 1.42 -10.46
N LYS A 492 9.68 0.21 -10.01
CA LYS A 492 10.12 -0.90 -10.87
C LYS A 492 9.27 -2.17 -10.70
N PRO A 493 7.94 -2.07 -10.89
CA PRO A 493 7.05 -3.22 -10.78
C PRO A 493 7.38 -4.34 -11.77
N GLU A 494 7.97 -4.02 -12.92
CA GLU A 494 8.39 -4.99 -13.93
C GLU A 494 9.30 -6.11 -13.38
N TRP A 495 10.10 -5.83 -12.35
CA TRP A 495 11.08 -6.80 -11.84
C TRP A 495 10.41 -7.99 -11.15
N TYR A 496 9.40 -7.76 -10.30
CA TYR A 496 8.75 -8.84 -9.58
C TYR A 496 7.76 -9.61 -10.48
N PHE A 497 7.15 -8.94 -11.47
CA PHE A 497 6.34 -9.62 -12.48
C PHE A 497 7.21 -10.52 -13.37
N THR A 498 8.31 -10.00 -13.89
CA THR A 498 9.27 -10.77 -14.70
C THR A 498 9.83 -11.95 -13.93
N HIS A 499 10.14 -11.78 -12.64
CA HIS A 499 10.63 -12.88 -11.81
C HIS A 499 9.64 -14.06 -11.72
N VAL A 500 8.35 -13.77 -11.52
CA VAL A 500 7.31 -14.81 -11.44
C VAL A 500 7.05 -15.43 -12.81
N LEU A 501 7.03 -14.62 -13.88
CA LEU A 501 6.87 -15.10 -15.25
C LEU A 501 8.01 -16.05 -15.63
N ASN A 502 9.27 -15.64 -15.40
CA ASN A 502 10.44 -16.47 -15.64
C ASN A 502 10.41 -17.76 -14.81
N ALA A 503 9.99 -17.68 -13.54
CA ALA A 503 9.86 -18.88 -12.71
C ALA A 503 8.82 -19.87 -13.29
N SER A 504 7.70 -19.39 -13.83
CA SER A 504 6.70 -20.21 -14.54
C SER A 504 7.28 -20.82 -15.82
N HIS A 505 7.98 -20.03 -16.62
CA HIS A 505 8.52 -20.43 -17.92
C HIS A 505 9.70 -21.42 -17.79
N GLU A 506 10.71 -21.09 -16.98
CA GLU A 506 11.94 -21.88 -16.82
C GLU A 506 11.67 -23.30 -16.27
N HIS A 507 10.69 -23.43 -15.37
CA HIS A 507 10.33 -24.72 -14.77
C HIS A 507 9.27 -25.50 -15.56
N ARG A 508 8.76 -24.95 -16.66
CA ARG A 508 7.68 -25.57 -17.46
C ARG A 508 8.03 -26.98 -17.92
N ALA A 509 9.21 -27.17 -18.49
CA ALA A 509 9.65 -28.47 -18.99
C ALA A 509 9.72 -29.53 -17.88
N PHE A 510 10.15 -29.16 -16.66
CA PHE A 510 10.17 -30.06 -15.51
C PHE A 510 8.74 -30.43 -15.06
N MET A 511 7.84 -29.44 -15.02
CA MET A 511 6.44 -29.65 -14.64
C MET A 511 5.69 -30.54 -15.63
N GLU A 512 5.81 -30.27 -16.93
CA GLU A 512 5.10 -31.00 -17.99
C GLU A 512 5.64 -32.42 -18.20
N ASN A 513 6.96 -32.64 -18.05
CA ASN A 513 7.55 -33.94 -18.36
C ASN A 513 7.76 -34.83 -17.12
N ILE A 514 8.12 -34.28 -15.97
CA ILE A 514 8.41 -35.09 -14.78
C ILE A 514 7.21 -35.10 -13.85
N VAL A 515 6.79 -33.93 -13.37
CA VAL A 515 5.74 -33.82 -12.36
C VAL A 515 4.39 -34.30 -12.91
N GLN A 516 4.05 -33.98 -14.17
CA GLN A 516 2.82 -34.47 -14.79
C GLN A 516 2.75 -36.00 -14.83
N ARG A 517 3.88 -36.71 -15.04
CA ARG A 517 3.91 -38.18 -15.01
C ARG A 517 3.61 -38.70 -13.60
N LEU A 518 4.16 -38.06 -12.57
CA LEU A 518 3.88 -38.40 -11.16
C LEU A 518 2.40 -38.18 -10.82
N LEU A 519 1.81 -37.06 -11.25
CA LEU A 519 0.37 -36.80 -11.05
C LEU A 519 -0.51 -37.80 -11.80
N SER A 520 -0.14 -38.16 -13.04
CA SER A 520 -0.92 -39.07 -13.88
C SER A 520 -1.10 -40.47 -13.29
N SER A 521 -0.16 -40.92 -12.45
CA SER A 521 -0.27 -42.19 -11.72
C SER A 521 -1.15 -42.14 -10.47
N THR A 522 -1.76 -40.99 -10.16
CA THR A 522 -2.56 -40.77 -8.94
C THR A 522 -3.99 -40.33 -9.27
N GLU A 523 -4.80 -40.08 -8.24
CA GLU A 523 -6.16 -39.53 -8.40
C GLU A 523 -6.18 -38.09 -8.94
N TYR A 524 -5.05 -37.37 -8.84
CA TYR A 524 -4.88 -36.00 -9.31
C TYR A 524 -4.50 -35.88 -10.79
N ARG A 525 -4.68 -36.95 -11.60
CA ARG A 525 -4.35 -36.97 -13.04
C ARG A 525 -5.02 -35.87 -13.88
N HIS A 526 -6.13 -35.32 -13.39
CA HIS A 526 -6.91 -34.27 -14.04
C HIS A 526 -6.30 -32.88 -13.86
N ILE A 527 -5.34 -32.74 -12.93
CA ILE A 527 -4.61 -31.51 -12.68
C ILE A 527 -3.42 -31.41 -13.63
N ILE A 528 -3.30 -30.26 -14.28
CA ILE A 528 -2.18 -29.92 -15.15
C ILE A 528 -1.08 -29.31 -14.28
N ALA A 529 0.03 -30.03 -14.12
CA ALA A 529 1.11 -29.71 -13.19
C ALA A 529 1.65 -28.29 -13.35
N TRP A 530 1.91 -27.87 -14.60
CA TRP A 530 2.42 -26.53 -14.89
C TRP A 530 1.40 -25.45 -14.51
N ARG A 531 0.13 -25.61 -14.88
CA ARG A 531 -0.93 -24.64 -14.52
C ARG A 531 -1.11 -24.57 -13.01
N GLU A 532 -1.10 -25.70 -12.31
CA GLU A 532 -1.20 -25.72 -10.84
C GLU A 532 0.00 -25.02 -10.19
N PHE A 533 1.22 -25.27 -10.67
CA PHE A 533 2.42 -24.60 -10.19
C PHE A 533 2.37 -23.09 -10.41
N THR A 534 2.01 -22.65 -11.62
CA THR A 534 1.87 -21.24 -11.97
C THR A 534 0.76 -20.56 -11.14
N TYR A 535 -0.37 -21.24 -10.94
CA TYR A 535 -1.45 -20.76 -10.07
C TYR A 535 -0.96 -20.49 -8.64
N LEU A 536 -0.15 -21.41 -8.09
CA LEU A 536 0.41 -21.26 -6.74
C LEU A 536 1.50 -20.18 -6.62
N LEU A 537 2.04 -19.67 -7.74
CA LEU A 537 2.94 -18.51 -7.74
C LEU A 537 2.18 -17.17 -7.68
N LEU A 538 0.95 -17.09 -8.22
CA LEU A 538 0.17 -15.85 -8.29
C LEU A 538 -0.08 -15.18 -6.91
N PRO A 539 -0.31 -15.91 -5.80
CA PRO A 539 -0.44 -15.32 -4.48
C PRO A 539 0.75 -14.45 -4.03
N LEU A 540 1.95 -14.66 -4.58
CA LEU A 540 3.12 -13.79 -4.32
C LEU A 540 2.85 -12.38 -4.84
N LEU A 541 2.34 -12.27 -6.06
CA LEU A 541 1.99 -11.00 -6.70
C LEU A 541 0.77 -10.38 -6.03
N HIS A 542 -0.26 -11.17 -5.71
CA HIS A 542 -1.44 -10.66 -5.00
C HIS A 542 -1.05 -10.02 -3.66
N ARG A 543 -0.21 -10.69 -2.87
CA ARG A 543 0.28 -10.16 -1.59
C ARG A 543 1.11 -8.89 -1.80
N LYS A 544 2.03 -8.91 -2.77
CA LYS A 544 2.89 -7.76 -3.10
C LYS A 544 2.07 -6.53 -3.49
N LEU A 545 1.10 -6.68 -4.38
CA LEU A 545 0.22 -5.62 -4.83
C LEU A 545 -0.67 -5.10 -3.70
N ARG A 546 -1.34 -6.00 -2.95
CA ARG A 546 -2.19 -5.62 -1.81
C ARG A 546 -1.44 -4.78 -0.77
N ARG A 547 -0.13 -5.02 -0.59
CA ARG A 547 0.72 -4.28 0.35
C ARG A 547 1.26 -2.95 -0.22
N THR A 548 1.53 -2.88 -1.52
CA THR A 548 2.25 -1.73 -2.12
C THR A 548 1.32 -0.70 -2.76
N VAL A 549 0.23 -1.13 -3.39
CA VAL A 549 -0.70 -0.24 -4.11
C VAL A 549 -1.26 0.89 -3.22
N PRO A 550 -1.62 0.67 -1.93
CA PRO A 550 -2.05 1.78 -1.07
C PRO A 550 -1.06 2.96 -1.00
N ALA A 551 0.24 2.68 -1.06
CA ALA A 551 1.28 3.72 -1.07
C ALA A 551 1.47 4.36 -2.46
N LEU A 552 0.99 3.71 -3.53
CA LEU A 552 1.06 4.21 -4.91
C LEU A 552 -0.14 5.10 -5.28
N VAL A 553 -1.27 4.96 -4.59
CA VAL A 553 -2.47 5.80 -4.80
C VAL A 553 -2.19 7.30 -4.87
N PRO A 554 -1.37 7.92 -3.97
CA PRO A 554 -1.05 9.34 -4.06
C PRO A 554 -0.05 9.69 -5.18
N HIS A 555 0.46 8.72 -5.92
CA HIS A 555 1.46 8.89 -6.99
C HIS A 555 0.96 8.30 -8.33
N PRO A 556 0.07 9.03 -9.05
CA PRO A 556 -0.60 8.51 -10.24
C PRO A 556 0.31 7.90 -11.32
N PRO A 557 1.48 8.50 -11.67
CA PRO A 557 2.33 7.93 -12.72
C PRO A 557 2.88 6.54 -12.37
N ILE A 558 3.24 6.31 -11.10
CA ILE A 558 3.78 5.03 -10.64
C ILE A 558 2.67 3.99 -10.52
N LEU A 559 1.47 4.40 -10.08
CA LEU A 559 0.29 3.56 -10.07
C LEU A 559 -0.08 3.09 -11.48
N ALA A 560 -0.14 4.01 -12.45
CA ALA A 560 -0.44 3.72 -13.84
C ALA A 560 0.58 2.73 -14.44
N HIS A 561 1.88 2.97 -14.22
CA HIS A 561 2.94 2.05 -14.64
C HIS A 561 2.76 0.65 -14.02
N THR A 562 2.42 0.56 -12.74
CA THR A 562 2.19 -0.71 -12.06
C THR A 562 0.99 -1.47 -12.64
N ILE A 563 -0.11 -0.79 -12.93
CA ILE A 563 -1.30 -1.39 -13.57
C ILE A 563 -0.94 -1.92 -14.96
N TYR A 564 -0.20 -1.14 -15.75
CA TYR A 564 0.23 -1.55 -17.08
C TYR A 564 1.16 -2.78 -17.05
N GLN A 565 2.09 -2.83 -16.09
CA GLN A 565 2.93 -4.02 -15.90
C GLN A 565 2.12 -5.24 -15.46
N ALA A 566 1.07 -5.06 -14.65
CA ALA A 566 0.16 -6.15 -14.28
C ALA A 566 -0.64 -6.67 -15.48
N LEU A 567 -1.17 -5.77 -16.33
CA LEU A 567 -1.88 -6.15 -17.56
C LEU A 567 -0.96 -6.87 -18.56
N SER A 568 0.28 -6.38 -18.71
CA SER A 568 1.30 -7.00 -19.57
C SER A 568 1.65 -8.41 -19.08
N PHE A 569 1.82 -8.59 -17.78
CA PHE A 569 2.04 -9.89 -17.15
C PHE A 569 0.86 -10.85 -17.40
N ASP A 570 -0.38 -10.36 -17.27
CA ASP A 570 -1.58 -11.16 -17.51
C ASP A 570 -1.71 -11.58 -18.98
N SER A 571 -1.32 -10.73 -19.94
CA SER A 571 -1.27 -11.10 -21.37
C SER A 571 -0.21 -12.17 -21.62
N ALA A 572 1.01 -11.95 -21.13
CA ALA A 572 2.13 -12.88 -21.32
C ALA A 572 1.81 -14.29 -20.80
N LEU A 573 1.18 -14.39 -19.61
CA LEU A 573 0.75 -15.68 -19.07
C LEU A 573 -0.32 -16.38 -19.92
N ARG A 574 -1.28 -15.61 -20.46
CA ARG A 574 -2.30 -16.17 -21.37
C ARG A 574 -1.67 -16.65 -22.68
N GLU A 575 -0.71 -15.91 -23.21
CA GLU A 575 0.06 -16.30 -24.41
C GLU A 575 0.88 -17.57 -24.16
N GLU A 576 1.42 -17.76 -22.95
CA GLU A 576 2.04 -19.03 -22.55
C GLU A 576 1.05 -20.21 -22.41
N GLY A 577 -0.26 -19.93 -22.44
CA GLY A 577 -1.34 -20.93 -22.36
C GLY A 577 -1.86 -21.20 -20.93
N PHE A 578 -1.62 -20.27 -19.99
CA PHE A 578 -2.13 -20.38 -18.63
C PHE A 578 -3.64 -20.15 -18.55
N GLU A 579 -4.32 -21.07 -17.87
CA GLU A 579 -5.74 -20.99 -17.55
C GLU A 579 -5.97 -21.59 -16.16
N ILE A 580 -6.99 -21.13 -15.45
CA ILE A 580 -7.43 -21.78 -14.20
C ILE A 580 -7.96 -23.20 -14.48
N ARG A 581 -8.41 -23.51 -15.71
CA ARG A 581 -8.88 -24.84 -16.07
C ARG A 581 -7.78 -25.89 -15.87
N GLY A 582 -8.09 -26.93 -15.08
CA GLY A 582 -7.14 -28.00 -14.76
C GLY A 582 -6.25 -27.70 -13.57
N THR A 583 -6.60 -26.73 -12.72
CA THR A 583 -5.98 -26.51 -11.40
C THR A 583 -6.92 -26.93 -10.27
N SER A 584 -6.39 -27.05 -9.06
CA SER A 584 -7.13 -27.36 -7.82
C SER A 584 -8.25 -26.35 -7.51
N ALA A 585 -8.14 -25.11 -8.02
CA ALA A 585 -9.18 -24.09 -7.89
C ALA A 585 -10.49 -24.47 -8.59
N THR A 586 -10.41 -25.25 -9.69
CA THR A 586 -11.61 -25.69 -10.44
C THR A 586 -12.39 -26.82 -9.79
N ALA A 587 -11.79 -27.53 -8.82
CA ALA A 587 -12.42 -28.64 -8.11
C ALA A 587 -13.44 -28.18 -7.04
N SER A 588 -14.01 -26.99 -7.19
CA SER A 588 -15.14 -26.49 -6.39
C SER A 588 -16.40 -27.31 -6.74
N LYS A 589 -16.60 -28.45 -6.05
CA LYS A 589 -17.91 -29.13 -6.03
C LYS A 589 -18.95 -28.15 -5.47
N GLY A 590 -19.87 -27.71 -6.32
CA GLY A 590 -21.08 -27.01 -5.88
C GLY A 590 -21.83 -27.88 -4.86
N LYS A 591 -22.43 -27.23 -3.86
CA LYS A 591 -23.22 -27.89 -2.79
C LYS A 591 -24.41 -28.69 -3.31
N ASP A 592 -24.83 -28.44 -4.55
CA ASP A 592 -25.83 -29.21 -5.25
C ASP A 592 -25.13 -29.88 -6.42
N GLY A 593 -25.21 -31.21 -6.55
CA GLY A 593 -24.51 -32.02 -7.58
C GLY A 593 -24.85 -31.70 -9.05
N LYS A 594 -25.34 -30.50 -9.34
CA LYS A 594 -25.34 -29.87 -10.67
C LYS A 594 -24.01 -29.15 -10.86
N GLN A 595 -23.16 -29.71 -11.72
CA GLN A 595 -22.06 -28.96 -12.32
C GLN A 595 -22.66 -27.81 -13.13
N GLU A 596 -22.91 -26.66 -12.51
CA GLU A 596 -22.89 -25.42 -13.27
C GLU A 596 -21.43 -25.13 -13.57
N GLU A 597 -20.97 -25.59 -14.73
CA GLU A 597 -19.73 -25.15 -15.37
C GLU A 597 -19.87 -23.65 -15.71
N LYS A 598 -19.95 -22.77 -14.71
CA LYS A 598 -19.51 -21.39 -14.94
C LYS A 598 -18.02 -21.49 -15.13
N GLU A 599 -17.58 -21.42 -16.39
CA GLU A 599 -16.18 -21.31 -16.77
C GLU A 599 -15.52 -20.22 -15.91
N GLN A 600 -14.80 -20.63 -14.85
CA GLN A 600 -14.05 -19.71 -14.02
C GLN A 600 -12.84 -19.26 -14.83
N LYS A 601 -13.05 -18.22 -15.63
CA LYS A 601 -12.00 -17.56 -16.40
C LYS A 601 -11.07 -16.84 -15.44
N TRP A 602 -9.77 -16.92 -15.70
CA TRP A 602 -8.79 -16.16 -14.93
C TRP A 602 -8.88 -14.67 -15.25
N GLU A 603 -9.31 -13.89 -14.27
CA GLU A 603 -9.48 -12.43 -14.38
C GLU A 603 -8.13 -11.71 -14.50
N GLY A 604 -7.03 -12.35 -14.09
CA GLY A 604 -5.68 -11.77 -14.10
C GLY A 604 -5.24 -11.26 -12.73
N VAL A 605 -3.94 -11.04 -12.56
CA VAL A 605 -3.38 -10.37 -11.38
C VAL A 605 -3.76 -8.88 -11.34
N SER A 606 -3.98 -8.25 -12.51
CA SER A 606 -4.45 -6.87 -12.60
C SER A 606 -5.77 -6.64 -11.87
N GLU A 607 -6.63 -7.67 -11.75
CA GLU A 607 -7.90 -7.60 -11.02
C GLU A 607 -7.73 -7.32 -9.53
N VAL A 608 -6.57 -7.66 -8.93
CA VAL A 608 -6.24 -7.27 -7.55
C VAL A 608 -6.30 -5.76 -7.37
N ILE A 609 -5.97 -5.02 -8.44
CA ILE A 609 -6.01 -3.57 -8.48
C ILE A 609 -7.36 -3.07 -8.99
N LEU A 610 -7.75 -3.53 -10.18
CA LEU A 610 -8.92 -3.05 -10.91
C LEU A 610 -10.24 -3.39 -10.22
N GLY A 611 -10.30 -4.52 -9.50
CA GLY A 611 -11.48 -4.94 -8.75
C GLY A 611 -11.75 -4.11 -7.49
N ARG A 612 -10.78 -3.31 -7.03
CA ARG A 612 -10.98 -2.39 -5.91
C ARG A 612 -11.39 -1.02 -6.44
N ARG A 613 -12.66 -0.68 -6.19
CA ARG A 613 -13.26 0.59 -6.63
C ARG A 613 -12.40 1.81 -6.30
N GLU A 614 -11.86 1.88 -5.08
CA GLU A 614 -11.03 3.01 -4.63
C GLU A 614 -9.75 3.18 -5.45
N TRP A 615 -9.05 2.08 -5.75
CA TRP A 615 -7.78 2.13 -6.48
C TRP A 615 -8.01 2.40 -7.97
N PHE A 616 -9.06 1.81 -8.54
CA PHE A 616 -9.46 2.08 -9.91
C PHE A 616 -9.92 3.53 -10.11
N GLU A 617 -10.70 4.08 -9.17
CA GLU A 617 -11.11 5.49 -9.21
C GLU A 617 -9.91 6.44 -9.10
N ALA A 618 -8.94 6.15 -8.23
CA ALA A 618 -7.73 6.95 -8.12
C ALA A 618 -6.88 6.93 -9.40
N TRP A 619 -6.72 5.76 -10.04
CA TRP A 619 -6.02 5.66 -11.32
C TRP A 619 -6.76 6.44 -12.42
N MET A 620 -8.07 6.27 -12.54
CA MET A 620 -8.88 6.96 -13.54
C MET A 620 -8.80 8.48 -13.41
N GLU A 621 -8.89 9.01 -12.18
CA GLU A 621 -8.75 10.44 -11.96
C GLU A 621 -7.34 10.93 -12.30
N GLY A 622 -6.31 10.15 -11.96
CA GLY A 622 -4.92 10.43 -12.35
C GLY A 622 -4.74 10.52 -13.87
N GLU A 623 -5.29 9.56 -14.62
CA GLU A 623 -5.25 9.55 -16.09
C GLU A 623 -6.07 10.70 -16.69
N ARG A 624 -7.23 11.03 -16.10
CA ARG A 624 -8.05 12.16 -16.53
C ARG A 624 -7.29 13.48 -16.41
N VAL A 625 -6.67 13.73 -15.26
CA VAL A 625 -5.87 14.95 -15.03
C VAL A 625 -4.68 14.98 -15.98
N PHE A 626 -3.93 13.87 -16.09
CA PHE A 626 -2.78 13.78 -16.98
C PHE A 626 -3.14 14.06 -18.44
N ALA A 627 -4.21 13.44 -18.96
CA ALA A 627 -4.64 13.63 -20.34
C ALA A 627 -5.14 15.07 -20.58
N MET A 628 -5.82 15.68 -19.61
CA MET A 628 -6.26 17.07 -19.69
C MET A 628 -5.11 18.08 -19.65
N ASP A 629 -4.09 17.84 -18.83
CA ASP A 629 -2.89 18.68 -18.80
C ASP A 629 -2.15 18.64 -20.14
N GLN A 630 -2.02 17.44 -20.74
CA GLN A 630 -1.46 17.27 -22.09
C GLN A 630 -2.31 17.98 -23.15
N TYR A 631 -3.64 17.86 -23.08
CA TYR A 631 -4.54 18.60 -23.95
C TYR A 631 -4.32 20.12 -23.85
N MET A 632 -4.24 20.65 -22.62
CA MET A 632 -4.02 22.09 -22.37
C MET A 632 -2.66 22.56 -22.90
N GLU A 633 -1.62 21.74 -22.76
CA GLU A 633 -0.30 22.00 -23.34
C GLU A 633 -0.37 22.06 -24.87
N ILE A 634 -1.07 21.12 -25.51
CA ILE A 634 -1.25 21.08 -26.97
C ILE A 634 -1.92 22.34 -27.50
N ILE A 635 -3.02 22.80 -26.88
CA ILE A 635 -3.77 23.97 -27.38
C ILE A 635 -3.10 25.30 -27.05
N SER A 636 -2.21 25.32 -26.05
CA SER A 636 -1.47 26.50 -25.59
C SER A 636 -0.12 26.66 -26.30
N ALA A 637 0.33 25.65 -27.04
CA ALA A 637 1.56 25.71 -27.81
C ALA A 637 1.52 26.85 -28.84
N GLN A 638 2.65 27.53 -29.04
CA GLN A 638 2.72 28.70 -29.94
C GLN A 638 2.37 28.36 -31.39
N ASP A 639 2.65 27.12 -31.80
CA ASP A 639 2.43 26.58 -33.13
C ASP A 639 1.10 25.82 -33.28
N ALA A 640 0.30 25.72 -32.21
CA ALA A 640 -0.90 24.87 -32.11
C ALA A 640 -1.88 25.08 -33.27
N TRP A 641 -2.07 26.32 -33.69
CA TRP A 641 -3.06 26.71 -34.70
C TRP A 641 -2.43 27.03 -36.06
N LEU A 642 -1.19 26.59 -36.30
CA LEU A 642 -0.59 26.63 -37.62
C LEU A 642 -1.04 25.43 -38.44
N ILE A 643 -1.36 25.68 -39.72
CA ILE A 643 -1.65 24.62 -40.70
C ILE A 643 -0.30 24.06 -41.15
N ILE A 644 -0.21 22.74 -41.19
CA ILE A 644 1.04 22.06 -41.58
C ILE A 644 1.26 22.27 -43.09
N ASP A 645 2.39 22.90 -43.44
CA ASP A 645 2.89 22.95 -44.81
C ASP A 645 3.92 21.85 -44.99
N ASP A 646 3.47 20.58 -45.03
CA ASP A 646 4.43 19.51 -45.20
C ASP A 646 4.92 19.45 -46.65
N THR A 647 6.24 19.62 -46.78
CA THR A 647 7.04 19.31 -47.96
C THR A 647 7.94 18.10 -47.70
N GLY A 648 7.73 17.36 -46.60
CA GLY A 648 8.45 16.14 -46.26
C GLY A 648 7.55 14.90 -46.27
N ASP A 649 8.07 13.83 -46.87
CA ASP A 649 7.55 12.47 -46.83
C ASP A 649 7.25 12.01 -45.39
N ASP A 650 6.08 11.39 -45.17
CA ASP A 650 5.97 10.01 -44.65
C ASP A 650 4.50 9.54 -44.63
N ASP A 651 4.21 8.55 -45.47
CA ASP A 651 3.36 7.37 -45.23
C ASP A 651 1.95 7.52 -44.59
N GLU A 652 1.07 8.38 -45.13
CA GLU A 652 -0.37 8.23 -44.95
C GLU A 652 -1.11 8.16 -46.30
N SER A 653 -2.14 7.30 -46.33
CA SER A 653 -2.85 6.82 -47.51
C SER A 653 -3.20 7.91 -48.54
N VAL A 654 -3.20 7.52 -49.82
CA VAL A 654 -3.41 8.34 -51.02
C VAL A 654 -4.75 9.11 -51.05
N ILE A 655 -5.62 8.95 -50.04
CA ILE A 655 -6.96 9.53 -49.96
C ILE A 655 -6.97 10.90 -49.23
N ASP A 656 -5.96 11.23 -48.41
CA ASP A 656 -6.05 12.37 -47.46
C ASP A 656 -5.19 13.60 -47.82
N ARG A 657 -4.74 13.72 -49.08
CA ARG A 657 -3.92 14.87 -49.54
C ARG A 657 -4.66 16.21 -49.59
N GLU A 658 -5.98 16.23 -49.41
CA GLU A 658 -6.79 17.44 -49.60
C GLU A 658 -6.97 18.32 -48.35
N LEU A 659 -6.83 17.76 -47.14
CA LEU A 659 -7.06 18.52 -45.90
C LEU A 659 -5.82 18.58 -45.00
N LYS A 660 -5.11 19.70 -45.03
CA LYS A 660 -3.97 19.95 -44.13
C LYS A 660 -4.50 20.29 -42.72
N PRO A 661 -4.26 19.46 -41.69
CA PRO A 661 -4.72 19.76 -40.34
C PRO A 661 -3.87 20.86 -39.69
N THR A 662 -4.35 21.37 -38.56
CA THR A 662 -3.51 22.16 -37.66
C THR A 662 -2.63 21.25 -36.80
N ASN A 663 -1.51 21.77 -36.29
CA ASN A 663 -0.67 21.04 -35.34
C ASN A 663 -1.44 20.55 -34.11
N SER A 664 -2.36 21.35 -33.60
CA SER A 664 -3.22 20.99 -32.46
C SER A 664 -4.14 19.83 -32.81
N ALA A 665 -4.82 19.85 -33.97
CA ALA A 665 -5.72 18.77 -34.38
C ALA A 665 -4.98 17.43 -34.49
N ARG A 666 -3.79 17.44 -35.10
CA ARG A 666 -2.92 16.26 -35.20
C ARG A 666 -2.47 15.73 -33.83
N ARG A 667 -2.02 16.63 -32.94
CA ARG A 667 -1.58 16.27 -31.58
C ARG A 667 -2.74 15.78 -30.70
N VAL A 668 -3.93 16.36 -30.84
CA VAL A 668 -5.14 15.92 -30.13
C VAL A 668 -5.58 14.53 -30.60
N LYS A 669 -5.56 14.26 -31.90
CA LYS A 669 -5.79 12.90 -32.45
C LYS A 669 -4.84 11.88 -31.81
N ALA A 670 -3.54 12.18 -31.83
CA ALA A 670 -2.52 11.32 -31.22
C ALA A 670 -2.70 11.13 -29.71
N LEU A 671 -3.13 12.17 -28.98
CA LEU A 671 -3.44 12.06 -27.55
C LEU A 671 -4.64 11.14 -27.30
N VAL A 672 -5.68 11.22 -28.12
CA VAL A 672 -6.87 10.34 -28.01
C VAL A 672 -6.53 8.89 -28.32
N GLU A 673 -5.69 8.65 -29.33
CA GLU A 673 -5.17 7.31 -29.65
C GLU A 673 -4.32 6.76 -28.51
N GLN A 674 -3.43 7.59 -27.94
CA GLN A 674 -2.64 7.20 -26.77
C GLN A 674 -3.51 6.85 -25.56
N VAL A 675 -4.59 7.60 -25.30
CA VAL A 675 -5.54 7.26 -24.23
C VAL A 675 -6.25 5.93 -24.53
N THR A 676 -6.63 5.70 -25.79
CA THR A 676 -7.26 4.45 -26.24
C THR A 676 -6.37 3.24 -25.96
N ASP A 677 -5.08 3.34 -26.27
CA ASP A 677 -4.08 2.29 -26.00
C ASP A 677 -3.94 1.97 -24.51
N ARG A 678 -4.24 2.91 -23.61
CA ARG A 678 -4.15 2.69 -22.15
C ARG A 678 -5.25 1.79 -21.62
N TYR A 679 -6.46 1.90 -22.14
CA TYR A 679 -7.62 1.21 -21.59
C TYR A 679 -8.14 0.06 -22.45
N SER A 680 -7.73 -0.03 -23.72
CA SER A 680 -8.05 -1.18 -24.58
C SER A 680 -7.65 -2.55 -23.98
N PRO A 681 -6.52 -2.69 -23.25
CA PRO A 681 -6.12 -3.99 -22.68
C PRO A 681 -6.92 -4.41 -21.45
N LEU A 682 -7.79 -3.53 -20.90
CA LEU A 682 -8.52 -3.82 -19.67
C LEU A 682 -9.46 -5.02 -19.87
N PRO A 683 -9.53 -5.97 -18.93
CA PRO A 683 -10.30 -7.20 -19.13
C PRO A 683 -11.82 -6.98 -19.09
N GLN A 684 -12.29 -6.01 -18.29
CA GLN A 684 -13.71 -5.76 -18.09
C GLN A 684 -14.21 -4.59 -18.92
N PHE A 685 -15.27 -4.80 -19.70
CA PHE A 685 -15.93 -3.74 -20.46
C PHE A 685 -16.43 -2.58 -19.59
N VAL A 686 -16.83 -2.86 -18.34
CA VAL A 686 -17.21 -1.83 -17.36
C VAL A 686 -16.09 -0.81 -17.14
N HIS A 687 -14.84 -1.27 -17.10
CA HIS A 687 -13.68 -0.40 -16.93
C HIS A 687 -13.36 0.36 -18.22
N ARG A 688 -13.44 -0.31 -19.38
CA ARG A 688 -13.26 0.32 -20.71
C ARG A 688 -14.24 1.46 -20.95
N THR A 689 -15.55 1.20 -20.74
CA THR A 689 -16.60 2.21 -20.90
C THR A 689 -16.38 3.40 -19.98
N ARG A 690 -15.98 3.19 -18.71
CA ARG A 690 -15.72 4.31 -17.80
C ARG A 690 -14.50 5.13 -18.25
N PHE A 691 -13.44 4.49 -18.73
CA PHE A 691 -12.27 5.21 -19.24
C PHE A 691 -12.62 6.09 -20.44
N MET A 692 -13.36 5.51 -21.39
CA MET A 692 -13.82 6.24 -22.56
C MET A 692 -14.67 7.46 -22.17
N ILE A 693 -15.63 7.31 -21.25
CA ILE A 693 -16.51 8.42 -20.81
C ILE A 693 -15.77 9.46 -19.97
N VAL A 694 -14.91 9.04 -19.04
CA VAL A 694 -14.33 9.94 -18.02
C VAL A 694 -13.02 10.58 -18.47
N VAL A 695 -12.24 9.91 -19.34
CA VAL A 695 -10.91 10.35 -19.75
C VAL A 695 -10.89 10.81 -21.21
N GLN A 696 -11.33 9.96 -22.14
CA GLN A 696 -11.22 10.23 -23.57
C GLN A 696 -12.24 11.25 -24.08
N LEU A 697 -13.52 11.04 -23.76
CA LEU A 697 -14.63 11.86 -24.22
C LEU A 697 -14.45 13.35 -23.88
N PRO A 698 -14.03 13.73 -22.66
CA PRO A 698 -13.82 15.14 -22.30
C PRO A 698 -12.77 15.85 -23.16
N ILE A 699 -11.78 15.14 -23.71
CA ILE A 699 -10.75 15.73 -24.60
C ILE A 699 -11.42 16.19 -25.91
N LEU A 700 -12.26 15.33 -26.49
CA LEU A 700 -13.00 15.60 -27.72
C LEU A 700 -14.01 16.74 -27.52
N GLU A 701 -14.72 16.75 -26.39
CA GLU A 701 -15.66 17.81 -26.02
C GLU A 701 -14.95 19.16 -25.80
N SER A 702 -13.81 19.14 -25.12
CA SER A 702 -13.03 20.36 -24.85
C SER A 702 -12.47 20.97 -26.12
N TYR A 703 -12.01 20.14 -27.06
CA TYR A 703 -11.52 20.62 -28.35
C TYR A 703 -12.65 21.18 -29.22
N HIS A 704 -13.81 20.51 -29.23
CA HIS A 704 -15.03 21.01 -29.88
C HIS A 704 -15.43 22.39 -29.32
N ALA A 705 -15.54 22.51 -27.99
CA ALA A 705 -15.90 23.74 -27.31
C ALA A 705 -14.90 24.87 -27.62
N ARG A 706 -13.60 24.55 -27.73
CA ARG A 706 -12.57 25.52 -28.10
C ARG A 706 -12.74 26.05 -29.52
N ILE A 707 -13.04 25.17 -30.49
CA ILE A 707 -13.29 25.58 -31.87
C ILE A 707 -14.58 26.40 -31.94
N SER A 708 -15.66 25.95 -31.31
CA SER A 708 -16.93 26.69 -31.23
C SER A 708 -16.73 28.10 -30.67
N SER A 709 -16.05 28.22 -29.54
CA SER A 709 -15.75 29.51 -28.90
C SER A 709 -14.93 30.44 -29.81
N SER A 710 -14.02 29.88 -30.62
CA SER A 710 -13.27 30.65 -31.62
C SER A 710 -14.17 31.20 -32.73
N LEU A 711 -15.16 30.43 -33.18
CA LEU A 711 -16.15 30.89 -34.16
C LEU A 711 -17.09 31.95 -33.56
N ASP A 712 -17.57 31.74 -32.33
CA ASP A 712 -18.41 32.71 -31.60
C ASP A 712 -17.69 34.06 -31.41
N ALA A 713 -16.41 34.01 -31.06
CA ALA A 713 -15.57 35.20 -30.93
C ALA A 713 -15.42 35.93 -32.28
N PHE A 714 -15.25 35.19 -33.36
CA PHE A 714 -15.17 35.77 -34.71
C PHE A 714 -16.48 36.46 -35.11
N GLU A 715 -17.65 35.85 -34.87
CA GLU A 715 -18.95 36.46 -35.17
C GLU A 715 -19.22 37.72 -34.33
N THR A 716 -18.91 37.66 -33.04
CA THR A 716 -19.09 38.80 -32.12
C THR A 716 -18.23 39.98 -32.54
N LEU A 717 -16.96 39.73 -32.89
CA LEU A 717 -16.06 40.74 -33.41
C LEU A 717 -16.48 41.20 -34.80
N SER A 718 -17.01 40.36 -35.67
CA SER A 718 -17.45 40.78 -37.02
C SER A 718 -18.72 41.66 -36.97
N SER A 719 -19.68 41.32 -36.10
CA SER A 719 -20.96 42.04 -35.96
C SER A 719 -20.82 43.40 -35.26
N THR A 720 -19.92 43.52 -34.28
CA THR A 720 -19.64 44.78 -33.57
C THR A 720 -19.12 45.86 -34.53
N PHE A 721 -18.33 45.48 -35.53
CA PHE A 721 -17.79 46.41 -36.52
C PHE A 721 -18.77 46.73 -37.66
N MET A 722 -19.73 45.85 -37.97
CA MET A 722 -20.83 46.16 -38.89
C MET A 722 -21.85 47.15 -38.31
N ARG A 723 -21.95 47.26 -36.97
CA ARG A 723 -22.88 48.17 -36.28
C ARG A 723 -22.30 49.56 -35.98
N ALA A 724 -21.01 49.80 -36.28
CA ALA A 724 -20.41 51.12 -36.15
C ALA A 724 -20.89 52.05 -37.29
N VAL A 725 -21.67 53.07 -36.92
CA VAL A 725 -22.29 54.06 -37.80
C VAL A 725 -21.25 54.71 -38.75
N PRO A 726 -21.53 54.83 -40.06
CA PRO A 726 -20.68 55.58 -40.98
C PRO A 726 -20.55 57.05 -40.52
N GLY A 727 -19.36 57.43 -40.04
CA GLY A 727 -19.06 58.84 -39.70
C GLY A 727 -18.36 59.11 -38.36
N ALA A 728 -18.16 58.11 -37.49
CA ALA A 728 -17.44 58.32 -36.24
C ALA A 728 -15.93 58.06 -36.40
N LEU A 729 -15.20 59.16 -36.63
CA LEU A 729 -13.79 59.46 -36.27
C LEU A 729 -12.69 58.44 -36.64
N GLY A 730 -11.77 58.90 -37.48
CA GLY A 730 -10.68 58.14 -38.06
C GLY A 730 -9.72 57.51 -37.05
N SER A 731 -9.21 56.34 -37.44
CA SER A 731 -8.05 55.69 -36.84
C SER A 731 -6.95 55.57 -37.89
N ASP A 732 -5.80 56.18 -37.58
CA ASP A 732 -4.53 56.08 -38.31
C ASP A 732 -4.13 54.63 -38.65
N PRO A 733 -3.46 54.35 -39.77
CA PRO A 733 -3.17 52.98 -40.24
C PRO A 733 -1.99 52.28 -39.53
N ALA A 734 -1.50 52.78 -38.38
CA ALA A 734 -0.16 52.45 -37.89
C ALA A 734 -0.05 52.12 -36.38
N ARG A 735 -0.97 51.33 -35.81
CA ARG A 735 -0.75 50.68 -34.50
C ARG A 735 -0.76 49.15 -34.60
N PRO A 736 0.23 48.44 -34.05
CA PRO A 736 0.19 46.99 -33.94
C PRO A 736 -0.85 46.60 -32.89
N GLY A 737 -1.93 45.94 -33.32
CA GLY A 737 -3.00 45.46 -32.43
C GLY A 737 -4.42 45.90 -32.79
N ASP A 738 -4.68 46.34 -34.02
CA ASP A 738 -6.03 46.77 -34.42
C ASP A 738 -7.00 45.56 -34.54
N PRO A 739 -8.03 45.44 -33.69
CA PRO A 739 -8.92 44.27 -33.65
C PRO A 739 -9.69 44.04 -34.96
N LYS A 740 -9.79 45.07 -35.81
CA LYS A 740 -10.38 45.00 -37.15
C LYS A 740 -9.61 44.06 -38.10
N ARG A 741 -8.27 43.99 -37.97
CA ARG A 741 -7.43 43.08 -38.78
C ARG A 741 -7.65 41.59 -38.46
N LEU A 742 -8.22 41.28 -37.29
CA LEU A 742 -8.41 39.90 -36.84
C LEU A 742 -9.63 39.22 -37.48
N THR A 743 -10.53 39.99 -38.10
CA THR A 743 -11.79 39.52 -38.69
C THR A 743 -12.02 39.96 -40.13
N SER A 744 -11.15 40.80 -40.70
CA SER A 744 -11.25 41.29 -42.09
C SER A 744 -10.13 40.74 -42.97
N GLY A 745 -10.38 40.64 -44.28
CA GLY A 745 -9.39 40.24 -45.27
C GLY A 745 -8.84 38.81 -45.09
N VAL A 746 -7.64 38.57 -45.61
CA VAL A 746 -7.02 37.24 -45.67
C VAL A 746 -6.78 36.64 -44.29
N ASP A 747 -6.37 37.46 -43.31
CA ASP A 747 -6.08 37.01 -41.94
C ASP A 747 -7.36 36.50 -41.22
N GLY A 748 -8.50 37.14 -41.48
CA GLY A 748 -9.80 36.71 -40.96
C GLY A 748 -10.24 35.36 -41.55
N VAL A 749 -10.16 35.23 -42.88
CA VAL A 749 -10.47 33.96 -43.57
C VAL A 749 -9.52 32.84 -43.12
N GLN A 750 -8.22 33.12 -42.95
CA GLN A 750 -7.25 32.13 -42.50
C GLN A 750 -7.59 31.57 -41.10
N ARG A 751 -8.16 32.39 -40.20
CA ARG A 751 -8.63 31.93 -38.88
C ARG A 751 -9.82 30.98 -38.99
N LEU A 752 -10.78 31.30 -39.86
CA LEU A 752 -11.92 30.43 -40.12
C LEU A 752 -11.49 29.11 -40.79
N CYS A 753 -10.54 29.17 -41.74
CA CYS A 753 -9.95 27.97 -42.34
C CYS A 753 -9.28 27.09 -41.28
N LYS A 754 -8.57 27.65 -40.30
CA LYS A 754 -7.97 26.90 -39.19
C LYS A 754 -9.02 26.18 -38.35
N ALA A 755 -10.14 26.83 -38.04
CA ALA A 755 -11.26 26.22 -37.32
C ALA A 755 -11.89 25.08 -38.14
N LEU A 756 -12.14 25.34 -39.44
CA LEU A 756 -12.69 24.37 -40.39
C LEU A 756 -11.85 23.10 -40.48
N VAL A 757 -10.55 23.22 -40.79
CA VAL A 757 -9.69 22.05 -40.99
C VAL A 757 -9.46 21.28 -39.69
N SER A 758 -9.42 21.97 -38.55
CA SER A 758 -9.27 21.32 -37.25
C SER A 758 -10.51 20.50 -36.88
N ALA A 759 -11.71 21.04 -37.12
CA ALA A 759 -12.96 20.34 -36.84
C ALA A 759 -13.16 19.15 -37.80
N LYS A 760 -12.93 19.35 -39.10
CA LYS A 760 -13.10 18.31 -40.12
C LYS A 760 -12.11 17.16 -39.93
N TYR A 761 -10.86 17.46 -39.60
CA TYR A 761 -9.85 16.43 -39.35
C TYR A 761 -10.22 15.51 -38.17
N LEU A 762 -10.71 16.08 -37.06
CA LEU A 762 -11.17 15.27 -35.92
C LEU A 762 -12.46 14.51 -36.23
N ALA A 763 -13.39 15.07 -37.01
CA ALA A 763 -14.59 14.36 -37.44
C ALA A 763 -14.24 13.09 -38.24
N VAL A 764 -13.35 13.21 -39.24
CA VAL A 764 -12.87 12.07 -40.04
C VAL A 764 -12.14 11.04 -39.17
N ALA A 765 -11.32 11.49 -38.21
CA ALA A 765 -10.66 10.58 -37.27
C ALA A 765 -11.67 9.79 -36.41
N MET A 766 -12.73 10.45 -35.92
CA MET A 766 -13.79 9.79 -35.15
C MET A 766 -14.64 8.83 -35.98
N GLU A 767 -14.91 9.14 -37.25
CA GLU A 767 -15.53 8.19 -38.19
C GLU A 767 -14.66 6.93 -38.33
N ALA A 768 -13.35 7.11 -38.54
CA ALA A 768 -12.42 5.97 -38.65
C ALA A 768 -12.33 5.15 -37.35
N TRP A 769 -12.26 5.80 -36.19
CA TRP A 769 -12.25 5.10 -34.89
C TRP A 769 -13.58 4.37 -34.62
N GLY A 770 -14.70 4.90 -35.11
CA GLY A 770 -16.02 4.27 -34.96
C GLY A 770 -16.12 2.91 -35.65
N GLU A 771 -15.33 2.69 -36.71
CA GLU A 771 -15.25 1.44 -37.47
C GLU A 771 -14.14 0.48 -36.98
N ASP A 772 -13.37 0.87 -35.96
CA ASP A 772 -12.38 -0.01 -35.35
C ASP A 772 -13.06 -1.13 -34.55
N LEU A 773 -12.58 -2.36 -34.70
CA LEU A 773 -13.08 -3.57 -34.03
C LEU A 773 -13.23 -3.34 -32.53
N PHE A 774 -12.26 -2.67 -31.90
CA PHE A 774 -12.31 -2.39 -30.48
C PHE A 774 -13.53 -1.56 -30.07
N PHE A 775 -13.83 -0.48 -30.79
CA PHE A 775 -14.95 0.41 -30.48
C PHE A 775 -16.29 -0.21 -30.89
N LEU A 776 -16.33 -1.01 -31.96
CA LEU A 776 -17.51 -1.79 -32.34
C LEU A 776 -17.87 -2.83 -31.27
N GLU A 777 -16.90 -3.58 -30.75
CA GLU A 777 -17.10 -4.53 -29.65
C GLU A 777 -17.54 -3.81 -28.37
N LEU A 778 -16.90 -2.69 -28.04
CA LEU A 778 -17.26 -1.88 -26.88
C LEU A 778 -18.70 -1.35 -26.99
N TRP A 779 -19.09 -0.85 -28.16
CA TRP A 779 -20.43 -0.33 -28.43
C TRP A 779 -21.49 -1.43 -28.38
N SER A 780 -21.21 -2.59 -28.97
CA SER A 780 -22.06 -3.77 -28.88
C SER A 780 -22.30 -4.17 -27.42
N GLU A 781 -21.25 -4.18 -26.60
CA GLU A 781 -21.37 -4.56 -25.20
C GLU A 781 -22.11 -3.52 -24.36
N ILE A 782 -21.90 -2.23 -24.64
CA ILE A 782 -22.63 -1.14 -24.01
C ILE A 782 -24.12 -1.30 -24.26
N ASN A 783 -24.54 -1.59 -25.50
CA ASN A 783 -25.95 -1.81 -25.85
C ASN A 783 -26.52 -3.07 -25.18
N ARG A 784 -25.74 -4.16 -25.11
CA ARG A 784 -26.19 -5.42 -24.51
C ARG A 784 -26.41 -5.33 -23.00
N LYS A 785 -25.52 -4.67 -22.25
CA LYS A 785 -25.56 -4.63 -20.78
C LYS A 785 -26.28 -3.40 -20.23
N ALA A 786 -27.41 -3.60 -19.55
CA ALA A 786 -28.20 -2.52 -18.94
C ALA A 786 -27.40 -1.57 -18.02
N ALA A 787 -26.43 -2.10 -17.26
CA ALA A 787 -25.57 -1.30 -16.38
C ALA A 787 -24.57 -0.41 -17.13
N LEU A 788 -24.24 -0.75 -18.39
CA LEU A 788 -23.39 0.07 -19.26
C LEU A 788 -24.25 1.08 -20.03
N ARG A 789 -25.43 0.69 -20.50
CA ARG A 789 -26.40 1.58 -21.15
C ARG A 789 -26.72 2.81 -20.31
N SER A 790 -27.13 2.61 -19.06
CA SER A 790 -27.49 3.73 -18.17
C SER A 790 -26.35 4.73 -17.93
N ARG A 791 -25.09 4.30 -18.11
CA ARG A 791 -23.92 5.17 -18.03
C ARG A 791 -23.67 5.92 -19.34
N ALA A 792 -23.85 5.26 -20.47
CA ALA A 792 -23.74 5.90 -21.79
C ALA A 792 -24.87 6.93 -21.99
N GLU A 793 -26.09 6.61 -21.58
CA GLU A 793 -27.26 7.52 -21.60
C GLU A 793 -27.03 8.82 -20.81
N ALA A 794 -26.20 8.77 -19.77
CA ALA A 794 -25.87 9.95 -18.96
C ALA A 794 -24.88 10.91 -19.67
N ALA A 795 -24.20 10.45 -20.73
CA ALA A 795 -23.25 11.25 -21.50
C ALA A 795 -23.93 11.82 -22.75
N VAL A 796 -24.19 13.13 -22.74
CA VAL A 796 -24.93 13.84 -23.80
C VAL A 796 -24.27 13.72 -25.19
N SER A 797 -22.95 13.56 -25.20
CA SER A 797 -22.15 13.49 -26.43
C SER A 797 -22.09 12.09 -27.04
N LEU A 798 -22.69 11.08 -26.40
CA LEU A 798 -22.79 9.73 -26.93
C LEU A 798 -24.19 9.47 -27.52
N PRO A 799 -24.30 8.61 -28.54
CA PRO A 799 -25.61 8.17 -29.04
C PRO A 799 -26.41 7.46 -27.94
N ASP A 800 -27.74 7.57 -28.03
CA ASP A 800 -28.66 6.82 -27.16
C ASP A 800 -28.58 5.31 -27.50
N PRO A 801 -28.19 4.42 -26.56
CA PRO A 801 -28.05 2.99 -26.83
C PRO A 801 -29.42 2.32 -27.02
N LYS A 802 -29.77 2.01 -28.28
CA LYS A 802 -31.11 1.51 -28.67
C LYS A 802 -31.30 -0.01 -28.62
N GLY A 803 -30.34 -0.79 -28.13
CA GLY A 803 -30.40 -2.27 -28.20
C GLY A 803 -31.40 -2.94 -27.26
N ALA A 804 -32.32 -3.73 -27.83
CA ALA A 804 -32.81 -4.96 -27.17
C ALA A 804 -31.66 -5.99 -27.12
N GLU A 805 -31.70 -6.97 -26.20
CA GLU A 805 -30.56 -7.83 -25.85
C GLU A 805 -29.90 -8.61 -27.03
N ASP A 806 -30.55 -8.72 -28.19
CA ASP A 806 -30.14 -9.55 -29.34
C ASP A 806 -29.92 -8.81 -30.68
N ASP A 807 -30.12 -7.48 -30.77
CA ASP A 807 -29.91 -6.74 -32.03
C ASP A 807 -28.48 -6.16 -32.15
N VAL A 808 -27.89 -6.25 -33.34
CA VAL A 808 -26.65 -5.54 -33.67
C VAL A 808 -26.95 -4.04 -33.62
N PRO A 809 -26.22 -3.23 -32.82
CA PRO A 809 -26.50 -1.80 -32.74
C PRO A 809 -26.36 -1.13 -34.11
N GLU A 810 -27.34 -0.32 -34.49
CA GLU A 810 -27.19 0.60 -35.61
C GLU A 810 -26.32 1.79 -35.17
N GLY A 811 -25.28 2.10 -35.95
CA GLY A 811 -24.40 3.25 -35.72
C GLY A 811 -23.14 2.95 -34.89
N THR A 812 -22.31 3.99 -34.71
CA THR A 812 -21.01 3.90 -34.01
C THR A 812 -21.02 4.74 -32.74
N ILE A 813 -20.14 4.43 -31.79
CA ILE A 813 -20.08 5.11 -30.49
C ILE A 813 -19.75 6.61 -30.58
N PHE A 814 -19.16 7.06 -31.68
CA PHE A 814 -18.77 8.46 -31.91
C PHE A 814 -19.75 9.22 -32.81
N GLU A 815 -20.85 8.62 -33.26
CA GLU A 815 -21.75 9.19 -34.27
C GLU A 815 -22.28 10.59 -33.89
N GLU A 816 -22.71 10.79 -32.64
CA GLU A 816 -23.21 12.10 -32.18
C GLU A 816 -22.10 13.16 -32.17
N LEU A 817 -20.87 12.81 -31.78
CA LEU A 817 -19.71 13.72 -31.86
C LEU A 817 -19.35 14.07 -33.31
N VAL A 818 -19.39 13.10 -34.22
CA VAL A 818 -19.18 13.33 -35.66
C VAL A 818 -20.19 14.35 -36.18
N VAL A 819 -21.47 14.21 -35.81
CA VAL A 819 -22.53 15.17 -36.16
C VAL A 819 -22.26 16.55 -35.57
N GLN A 820 -21.82 16.63 -34.31
CA GLN A 820 -21.51 17.91 -33.64
C GLN A 820 -20.34 18.64 -34.32
N TYR A 821 -19.23 17.93 -34.58
CA TYR A 821 -18.10 18.49 -35.33
C TYR A 821 -18.50 18.87 -36.77
N GLY A 822 -19.36 18.08 -37.42
CA GLY A 822 -19.91 18.40 -38.74
C GLY A 822 -20.69 19.72 -38.76
N LYS A 823 -21.42 20.05 -37.68
CA LYS A 823 -22.08 21.37 -37.54
C LYS A 823 -21.07 22.51 -37.44
N LEU A 824 -19.94 22.32 -36.75
CA LEU A 824 -18.86 23.33 -36.72
C LEU A 824 -18.21 23.53 -38.09
N VAL A 825 -18.03 22.45 -38.84
CA VAL A 825 -17.52 22.48 -40.22
C VAL A 825 -18.45 23.32 -41.09
N GLY A 826 -19.75 22.99 -41.13
CA GLY A 826 -20.74 23.74 -41.93
C GLY A 826 -20.82 25.22 -41.53
N ARG A 827 -20.81 25.51 -40.22
CA ARG A 827 -20.80 26.89 -39.71
C ARG A 827 -19.54 27.66 -40.16
N ALA A 828 -18.36 27.05 -40.07
CA ALA A 828 -17.12 27.68 -40.51
C ALA A 828 -17.12 27.93 -42.03
N GLU A 829 -17.64 27.00 -42.83
CA GLU A 829 -17.80 27.16 -44.29
C GLU A 829 -18.72 28.34 -44.64
N GLU A 830 -19.89 28.43 -44.01
CA GLU A 830 -20.82 29.55 -44.19
C GLU A 830 -20.19 30.89 -43.84
N MET A 831 -19.46 30.96 -42.73
CA MET A 831 -18.76 32.16 -42.30
C MET A 831 -17.63 32.55 -43.27
N ILE A 832 -16.89 31.57 -43.82
CA ILE A 832 -15.86 31.82 -44.85
C ILE A 832 -16.50 32.42 -46.09
N VAL A 833 -17.56 31.80 -46.62
CA VAL A 833 -18.29 32.29 -47.80
C VAL A 833 -18.80 33.70 -47.57
N HIS A 834 -19.48 33.95 -46.45
CA HIS A 834 -20.01 35.26 -46.11
C HIS A 834 -18.91 36.33 -46.03
N THR A 835 -17.77 36.01 -45.39
CA THR A 835 -16.64 36.94 -45.22
C THR A 835 -16.00 37.26 -46.57
N VAL A 836 -15.76 36.25 -47.41
CA VAL A 836 -15.20 36.42 -48.76
C VAL A 836 -16.14 37.23 -49.65
N CYS A 837 -17.43 36.90 -49.68
CA CYS A 837 -18.43 37.66 -50.45
C CYS A 837 -18.49 39.13 -50.00
N SER A 838 -18.54 39.40 -48.70
CA SER A 838 -18.56 40.76 -48.14
C SER A 838 -17.32 41.58 -48.52
N GLU A 839 -16.13 40.98 -48.46
CA GLU A 839 -14.88 41.64 -48.85
C GLU A 839 -14.80 41.92 -50.36
N VAL A 840 -15.25 40.97 -51.18
CA VAL A 840 -15.34 41.14 -52.64
C VAL A 840 -16.35 42.22 -53.01
N GLU A 841 -17.54 42.22 -52.42
CA GLU A 841 -18.57 43.25 -52.62
C GLU A 841 -18.06 44.64 -52.21
N SER A 842 -17.40 44.74 -51.04
CA SER A 842 -16.79 45.97 -50.56
C SER A 842 -15.75 46.51 -51.55
N SER A 843 -14.90 45.63 -52.08
CA SER A 843 -13.88 45.97 -53.08
C SER A 843 -14.49 46.39 -54.42
N LEU A 844 -15.61 45.77 -54.81
CA LEU A 844 -16.34 46.09 -56.04
C LEU A 844 -17.22 47.35 -55.93
N ARG A 845 -17.53 47.86 -54.72
CA ARG A 845 -18.33 49.10 -54.55
C ARG A 845 -17.77 50.29 -55.32
N ALA A 846 -16.45 50.48 -55.33
CA ALA A 846 -15.82 51.56 -56.09
C ALA A 846 -16.04 51.41 -57.62
N HIS A 847 -16.08 50.16 -58.11
CA HIS A 847 -16.37 49.85 -59.50
C HIS A 847 -17.87 50.02 -59.83
N LEU A 848 -18.77 49.61 -58.93
CA LEU A 848 -20.22 49.76 -59.08
C LEU A 848 -20.68 51.23 -59.04
N ILE A 849 -20.07 52.06 -58.18
CA ILE A 849 -20.39 53.50 -58.07
C ILE A 849 -19.83 54.29 -59.27
N SER A 850 -18.62 53.96 -59.74
CA SER A 850 -18.05 54.59 -60.95
C SER A 850 -18.76 54.16 -62.24
N GLY A 851 -19.39 52.98 -62.22
CA GLY A 851 -20.21 52.46 -63.32
C GLY A 851 -21.44 53.33 -63.65
N ASN A 852 -22.13 53.86 -62.64
CA ASN A 852 -23.31 54.71 -62.89
C ASN A 852 -22.98 56.04 -63.59
N SER A 853 -21.73 56.51 -63.54
CA SER A 853 -21.31 57.77 -64.15
C SER A 853 -20.72 57.60 -65.55
N THR A 854 -20.17 56.43 -65.89
CA THR A 854 -19.47 56.20 -67.17
C THR A 854 -20.22 55.31 -68.15
N TRP A 855 -21.09 54.40 -67.70
CA TRP A 855 -21.87 53.57 -68.60
C TRP A 855 -23.03 54.34 -69.27
N ALA A 856 -23.52 55.41 -68.64
CA ALA A 856 -24.50 56.32 -69.25
C ALA A 856 -23.89 57.29 -70.29
N ILE A 857 -22.56 57.50 -70.25
CA ILE A 857 -21.85 58.39 -71.20
C ILE A 857 -21.44 57.63 -72.48
N ASN A 858 -21.32 56.31 -72.43
CA ASN A 858 -20.94 55.48 -73.59
C ASN A 858 -22.11 54.89 -74.39
N THR A 859 -23.37 55.10 -73.97
CA THR A 859 -24.54 54.87 -74.84
C THR A 859 -24.95 56.17 -75.52
N GLY A 860 -24.05 56.70 -76.34
CA GLY A 860 -24.38 57.68 -77.37
C GLY A 860 -25.13 57.01 -78.52
N TRP A 861 -26.42 56.74 -78.32
CA TRP A 861 -27.40 56.59 -79.41
C TRP A 861 -28.61 57.46 -79.05
N GLN A 862 -28.56 58.73 -79.46
CA GLN A 862 -29.74 59.56 -79.67
C GLN A 862 -30.16 59.37 -81.13
N CYS A 863 -31.42 58.96 -81.34
CA CYS A 863 -32.21 58.94 -82.59
C CYS A 863 -31.58 58.36 -83.85
#